data_AF-A0A927U5G1-F1
#
_entry.id   AF-A0A927U5G1-F1
#
_cell.length_a   1.000
_cell.length_b   1.000
_cell.length_c   1.000
_cell.angle_alpha   90.00
_cell.angle_beta   90.00
_cell.angle_gamma   90.00
#
_symmetry.space_group_name_H-M   'P 1'
#
loop_
_entity.id
_entity.type
_entity.pdbx_description
1 polymer ?
#
loop_
_entity_poly.entity_id
_entity_poly.type
_entity_poly.pdbx_seq_one_letter_code
_entity_poly.pdbx_strand_id
1 'polypeptide(L)'
;MVNKVGVIHNLKMLIVIMCLLITICLIWKIGENKQNKQNNESIFSFEGEGTAESPYLISSVDDLLEFKTYVNQKHPEAQGVVLKGVYFEQTCDLDLSEVTDWEPISKVDGENYFYGQYDGGGHVIRNLHCSTESYSSLFGQIGGTIVNLGLEDSDFSGEYCAGLAMYTVSNSARVVNCYVDNVEFDASQGACGIAYDFGGEIINCWSNINKDSLGVIAGICSVCYRSENNYTNIKLVNQAEIESEGFNYVKDIGKVVDALNNYILSLNINVKTLYLWSEESSGVSFEGKENISIPFQGDGSSERPYQITCVDDFLLFAKLVNSGFDFADCYFKLTSDIDMKGVEWTPIGIFDSGRFFWGTFDGDGHTISNLTITNDYAGLFGQLSGTVLNLIIVNEEVNGEYVGGITSHACDSPKIINCAVIDSTIKASERGGGIADNFVGGTIVNCVTDISVINTDGNNNTYGIVSYNAANISSCYSNIEICNKDTFDGSLDNCEVEIFDSQNAVSEVVDKMNVGVSEYDSEYELNSWKVEDGNIKPLNEANYRPLIMFVCFSIIVCFILIILYKNDYTIGLQINEYTLEHNRMARIVFFIILCIIYIVTIILNYGVTYLVSSYEGISVNQLLFNLSSPVQGTNWSSFYKPLVICGLVIVLAILCIAIAYYKLVRICFKLSSNSVKPRVLIDLNIAILLIVVVILQMHAFKKFDEAFNITQYIEYRNSSTTLYDEYYVSPDDVELVFPEQKRNLIYIFMESGEMSAAGKSSGGGMDEDYIPELTQISLDNINFSEEGVLNGAYVTDGSGWTIAGMIGQTAGIPLNYYSGSAFPGIVALGDILKDNGYNNYLMIGSDGEFAGRKEYFELHGDYSIYDYYTAIDRGDIPSDYFEWWGFEDQKLFEFAKKELIDISSNEHPFNFTLLTVDTHFTDGYVCDLCENNYEHQYANVLNCASRQISEFLTWLEQQDFYDNTSVIISGDHLYMSSDFYFVDESYNRRTYVSIINAPEGLEEKSHVYCTLDMFPTTLASLGVDIEGDKLGLGTNLFSDKQTLMEEKGLDWINGEISKYSSKYNDFYW
;
A
#
# COMPACT_ATOMS: atom_id res chain seq x y z
N MET A 1 54.23 35.51 -10.54
CA MET A 1 53.86 34.11 -10.20
C MET A 1 53.18 34.00 -8.83
N VAL A 2 52.29 34.93 -8.47
CA VAL A 2 51.47 34.84 -7.24
C VAL A 2 49.97 34.69 -7.57
N ASN A 3 49.54 35.00 -8.80
CA ASN A 3 48.13 34.90 -9.21
C ASN A 3 47.70 33.56 -9.83
N LYS A 4 48.55 32.51 -9.88
CA LYS A 4 48.17 31.18 -10.43
C LYS A 4 47.89 30.10 -9.38
N VAL A 5 48.26 30.33 -8.11
CA VAL A 5 48.01 29.36 -7.03
C VAL A 5 46.60 29.53 -6.43
N GLY A 6 46.07 30.75 -6.39
CA GLY A 6 44.68 31.01 -5.98
C GLY A 6 43.65 30.42 -6.95
N VAL A 7 43.93 30.40 -8.26
CA VAL A 7 42.99 29.90 -9.27
C VAL A 7 42.87 28.37 -9.24
N ILE A 8 43.94 27.63 -8.91
CA ILE A 8 43.91 26.16 -8.83
C ILE A 8 43.39 25.67 -7.47
N HIS A 9 43.62 26.41 -6.39
CA HIS A 9 43.04 26.10 -5.07
C HIS A 9 41.54 26.38 -5.07
N ASN A 10 41.10 27.47 -5.71
CA ASN A 10 39.68 27.76 -5.90
C ASN A 10 39.03 26.77 -6.86
N LEU A 11 39.66 26.34 -7.97
CA LEU A 11 39.06 25.34 -8.88
C LEU A 11 38.93 23.94 -8.24
N LYS A 12 39.85 23.54 -7.35
CA LYS A 12 39.80 22.26 -6.62
C LYS A 12 38.82 22.29 -5.45
N MET A 13 38.71 23.42 -4.76
CA MET A 13 37.65 23.63 -3.79
C MET A 13 36.30 23.75 -4.50
N LEU A 14 36.23 24.33 -5.71
CA LEU A 14 35.02 24.39 -6.53
C LEU A 14 34.64 23.02 -7.10
N ILE A 15 35.58 22.12 -7.39
CA ILE A 15 35.28 20.74 -7.82
C ILE A 15 34.92 19.86 -6.62
N VAL A 16 35.53 20.04 -5.45
CA VAL A 16 35.12 19.34 -4.22
C VAL A 16 33.80 19.89 -3.69
N ILE A 17 33.54 21.20 -3.82
CA ILE A 17 32.25 21.83 -3.54
C ILE A 17 31.27 21.53 -4.64
N MET A 18 31.62 21.37 -5.92
CA MET A 18 30.70 20.88 -6.97
C MET A 18 30.42 19.41 -6.80
N CYS A 19 31.38 18.56 -6.42
CA CYS A 19 31.13 17.15 -6.13
C CYS A 19 30.41 17.00 -4.80
N LEU A 20 30.69 17.79 -3.77
CA LEU A 20 29.86 17.86 -2.58
C LEU A 20 28.51 18.52 -2.88
N LEU A 21 28.37 19.44 -3.83
CA LEU A 21 27.09 20.04 -4.20
C LEU A 21 26.35 19.18 -5.22
N ILE A 22 27.00 18.28 -5.95
CA ILE A 22 26.37 17.30 -6.84
C ILE A 22 26.03 16.06 -6.01
N THR A 23 26.86 15.68 -5.04
CA THR A 23 26.54 14.64 -4.05
C THR A 23 25.58 15.15 -3.00
N ILE A 24 25.64 16.42 -2.58
CA ILE A 24 24.58 17.09 -1.82
C ILE A 24 23.39 17.24 -2.76
N CYS A 25 23.43 17.81 -3.97
CA CYS A 25 22.25 17.85 -4.86
C CYS A 25 21.71 16.46 -5.23
N LEU A 26 22.49 15.37 -5.23
CA LEU A 26 21.98 14.00 -5.45
C LEU A 26 21.45 13.38 -4.14
N ILE A 27 22.03 13.70 -2.98
CA ILE A 27 21.50 13.34 -1.65
C ILE A 27 20.31 14.24 -1.25
N TRP A 28 20.26 15.45 -1.81
CA TRP A 28 19.23 16.48 -1.66
C TRP A 28 18.13 16.17 -2.67
N LYS A 29 18.40 15.65 -3.87
CA LYS A 29 17.36 15.13 -4.78
C LYS A 29 16.83 13.74 -4.40
N ILE A 30 17.61 12.94 -3.67
CA ILE A 30 17.11 11.76 -2.93
C ILE A 30 16.49 12.18 -1.56
N GLY A 31 16.61 13.45 -1.19
CA GLY A 31 16.09 14.03 0.06
C GLY A 31 15.10 15.19 -0.16
N GLU A 32 14.64 15.44 -1.38
CA GLU A 32 13.75 16.55 -1.77
C GLU A 32 12.40 16.03 -2.24
N ASN A 33 11.98 14.88 -1.72
CA ASN A 33 10.63 14.74 -1.18
C ASN A 33 10.63 14.73 0.36
N LYS A 34 11.71 15.25 0.98
CA LYS A 34 11.79 15.60 2.41
C LYS A 34 12.40 16.99 2.63
N GLN A 35 11.78 18.03 2.09
CA GLN A 35 11.82 19.37 2.66
C GLN A 35 10.37 19.82 2.86
N ASN A 36 9.79 19.68 4.05
CA ASN A 36 10.21 20.36 5.26
C ASN A 36 10.49 19.41 6.43
N LYS A 37 11.73 18.94 6.58
CA LYS A 37 12.30 18.81 7.92
C LYS A 37 13.46 19.79 8.00
N GLN A 38 13.10 21.05 8.30
CA GLN A 38 14.02 21.88 9.10
C GLN A 38 14.49 21.02 10.28
N ASN A 39 15.76 21.15 10.64
CA ASN A 39 16.28 20.62 11.89
C ASN A 39 15.41 21.15 13.05
N ASN A 40 14.35 20.43 13.38
CA ASN A 40 13.45 20.79 14.45
C ASN A 40 13.72 19.81 15.57
N GLU A 41 14.39 20.33 16.60
CA GLU A 41 13.93 20.03 17.94
C GLU A 41 12.39 20.02 17.89
N SER A 42 11.78 18.93 18.38
CA SER A 42 10.32 18.79 18.37
C SER A 42 9.69 20.11 18.80
N ILE A 43 8.77 20.64 17.97
CA ILE A 43 8.13 21.94 18.21
C ILE A 43 7.44 21.92 19.59
N PHE A 44 6.94 20.74 19.94
CA PHE A 44 6.24 20.44 21.17
C PHE A 44 6.98 19.37 21.98
N SER A 45 6.81 19.37 23.29
CA SER A 45 7.42 18.38 24.18
C SER A 45 6.72 17.02 24.18
N PHE A 46 5.51 16.95 23.59
CA PHE A 46 4.66 15.76 23.50
C PHE A 46 4.87 14.95 22.21
N GLU A 47 4.37 13.70 22.22
CA GLU A 47 4.62 12.67 21.19
C GLU A 47 4.04 13.05 19.82
N GLY A 48 4.68 12.58 18.75
CA GLY A 48 4.27 12.82 17.36
C GLY A 48 5.26 13.67 16.57
N GLU A 49 5.16 13.62 15.24
CA GLU A 49 5.99 14.42 14.34
C GLU A 49 5.22 15.59 13.69
N GLY A 50 3.90 15.67 13.93
CA GLY A 50 3.02 16.69 13.36
C GLY A 50 2.65 16.45 11.90
N THR A 51 2.85 15.24 11.37
CA THR A 51 2.42 14.84 10.01
C THR A 51 1.06 14.14 10.06
N ALA A 52 0.42 13.92 8.90
CA ALA A 52 -0.87 13.25 8.84
C ALA A 52 -0.83 11.76 9.27
N GLU A 53 0.35 11.11 9.21
CA GLU A 53 0.59 9.73 9.64
C GLU A 53 1.11 9.64 11.08
N SER A 54 1.68 10.73 11.60
CA SER A 54 2.18 10.83 12.96
C SER A 54 1.82 12.22 13.53
N PRO A 55 0.52 12.47 13.81
CA PRO A 55 0.09 13.73 14.36
C PRO A 55 0.69 13.95 15.75
N TYR A 56 0.80 15.21 16.17
CA TYR A 56 1.14 15.51 17.55
C TYR A 56 0.00 15.10 18.48
N LEU A 57 0.28 14.24 19.46
CA LEU A 57 -0.71 13.64 20.35
C LEU A 57 -0.96 14.52 21.56
N ILE A 58 -2.18 15.03 21.69
CA ILE A 58 -2.64 15.79 22.85
C ILE A 58 -3.27 14.81 23.83
N SER A 59 -2.48 14.39 24.82
CA SER A 59 -2.84 13.33 25.77
C SER A 59 -3.15 13.83 27.18
N SER A 60 -3.02 15.13 27.40
CA SER A 60 -3.21 15.77 28.70
C SER A 60 -3.56 17.26 28.57
N VAL A 61 -4.06 17.85 29.66
CA VAL A 61 -4.34 19.29 29.74
C VAL A 61 -3.05 20.12 29.58
N ASP A 62 -1.91 19.61 30.06
CA ASP A 62 -0.61 20.29 29.91
C ASP A 62 -0.18 20.38 28.44
N ASP A 63 -0.41 19.33 27.64
CA ASP A 63 -0.13 19.32 26.19
C ASP A 63 -0.98 20.38 25.47
N LEU A 64 -2.27 20.47 25.81
CA LEU A 64 -3.19 21.48 25.26
C LEU A 64 -2.76 22.91 25.63
N LEU A 65 -2.27 23.11 26.87
CA LEU A 65 -1.75 24.40 27.32
C LEU A 65 -0.43 24.78 26.62
N GLU A 66 0.45 23.82 26.34
CA GLU A 66 1.66 24.02 25.55
C GLU A 66 1.30 24.39 24.10
N PHE A 67 0.38 23.65 23.47
CA PHE A 67 -0.17 23.95 22.14
C PHE A 67 -0.71 25.39 22.06
N LYS A 68 -1.61 25.76 22.98
CA LYS A 68 -2.17 27.12 23.08
C LYS A 68 -1.07 28.17 23.20
N THR A 69 -0.11 27.94 24.09
CA THR A 69 0.99 28.88 24.34
C THR A 69 1.82 29.10 23.08
N TYR A 70 2.12 28.02 22.35
CA TYR A 70 2.84 28.10 21.09
C TYR A 70 2.04 28.86 20.03
N VAL A 71 0.74 28.61 19.86
CA VAL A 71 -0.06 29.33 18.85
C VAL A 71 -0.16 30.83 19.18
N ASN A 72 -0.27 31.19 20.46
CA ASN A 72 -0.47 32.57 20.89
C ASN A 72 0.84 33.39 21.02
N GLN A 73 2.02 32.77 20.99
CA GLN A 73 3.28 33.50 21.02
C GLN A 73 3.61 34.13 19.67
N LYS A 74 4.33 35.25 19.63
CA LYS A 74 4.63 35.96 18.37
C LYS A 74 5.54 35.13 17.45
N HIS A 75 5.13 34.93 16.19
CA HIS A 75 5.89 34.25 15.12
C HIS A 75 6.17 35.21 13.95
N PRO A 76 7.20 36.07 14.02
CA PRO A 76 7.45 37.11 13.00
C PRO A 76 7.65 36.57 11.58
N GLU A 77 8.19 35.36 11.47
CA GLU A 77 8.43 34.64 10.22
C GLU A 77 7.17 34.05 9.59
N ALA A 78 6.13 33.79 10.39
CA ALA A 78 4.91 33.13 9.93
C ALA A 78 3.95 34.06 9.18
N GLN A 79 4.17 35.38 9.22
CA GLN A 79 3.28 36.40 8.61
C GLN A 79 1.80 36.20 8.96
N GLY A 80 1.51 35.71 10.18
CA GLY A 80 0.17 35.41 10.68
C GLY A 80 -0.35 34.00 10.36
N VAL A 81 0.32 33.20 9.53
CA VAL A 81 -0.10 31.82 9.20
C VAL A 81 0.70 30.83 10.05
N VAL A 82 0.10 30.31 11.13
CA VAL A 82 0.79 29.46 12.10
C VAL A 82 0.34 28.00 11.95
N LEU A 83 1.30 27.07 11.94
CA LEU A 83 1.11 25.61 11.90
C LEU A 83 0.38 25.07 10.65
N LYS A 84 0.49 25.74 9.50
CA LYS A 84 -0.04 25.23 8.23
C LYS A 84 0.60 23.87 7.88
N GLY A 85 -0.23 22.87 7.58
CA GLY A 85 0.22 21.51 7.25
C GLY A 85 0.68 20.68 8.45
N VAL A 86 0.38 21.13 9.68
CA VAL A 86 0.69 20.40 10.93
C VAL A 86 -0.59 19.80 11.51
N TYR A 87 -0.51 18.54 11.93
CA TYR A 87 -1.63 17.73 12.40
C TYR A 87 -1.52 17.43 13.90
N PHE A 88 -2.65 17.55 14.60
CA PHE A 88 -2.80 17.26 16.02
C PHE A 88 -3.96 16.28 16.22
N GLU A 89 -3.79 15.32 17.13
CA GLU A 89 -4.83 14.36 17.51
C GLU A 89 -4.96 14.30 19.03
N GLN A 90 -6.15 14.55 19.55
CA GLN A 90 -6.46 14.36 20.96
C GLN A 90 -6.73 12.87 21.22
N THR A 91 -6.13 12.32 22.27
CA THR A 91 -6.16 10.87 22.56
C THR A 91 -6.93 10.51 23.83
N CYS A 92 -7.48 11.52 24.52
CA CYS A 92 -8.27 11.35 25.72
C CYS A 92 -9.20 12.54 25.95
N ASP A 93 -10.18 12.37 26.84
CA ASP A 93 -11.00 13.48 27.31
C ASP A 93 -10.18 14.40 28.24
N LEU A 94 -10.37 15.71 28.10
CA LEU A 94 -9.63 16.73 28.84
C LEU A 94 -10.57 17.51 29.77
N ASP A 95 -10.29 17.53 31.07
CA ASP A 95 -11.04 18.29 32.07
C ASP A 95 -10.26 19.54 32.49
N LEU A 96 -10.80 20.72 32.17
CA LEU A 96 -10.16 22.02 32.40
C LEU A 96 -10.63 22.73 33.68
N SER A 97 -11.29 22.03 34.60
CA SER A 97 -11.80 22.61 35.86
C SER A 97 -10.72 23.30 36.72
N GLU A 98 -9.46 22.88 36.62
CA GLU A 98 -8.33 23.49 37.33
C GLU A 98 -7.67 24.67 36.56
N VAL A 99 -8.12 24.95 35.32
CA VAL A 99 -7.64 26.05 34.48
C VAL A 99 -8.51 27.28 34.67
N THR A 100 -7.97 28.31 35.31
CA THR A 100 -8.74 29.48 35.76
C THR A 100 -8.63 30.72 34.87
N ASP A 101 -7.62 30.77 33.99
CA ASP A 101 -7.33 31.92 33.12
C ASP A 101 -7.16 31.46 31.65
N TRP A 102 -8.25 31.02 31.02
CA TRP A 102 -8.20 30.65 29.60
C TRP A 102 -8.22 31.87 28.68
N GLU A 103 -7.26 31.90 27.74
CA GLU A 103 -7.30 32.76 26.55
C GLU A 103 -7.55 31.88 25.33
N PRO A 104 -8.34 32.32 24.33
CA PRO A 104 -8.56 31.54 23.12
C PRO A 104 -7.25 31.17 22.39
N ILE A 105 -7.19 29.97 21.83
CA ILE A 105 -6.12 29.54 20.93
C ILE A 105 -6.20 30.38 19.66
N SER A 106 -5.14 31.08 19.30
CA SER A 106 -5.16 32.12 18.24
C SER A 106 -6.16 33.24 18.58
N LYS A 107 -5.93 33.98 19.67
CA LYS A 107 -6.83 35.05 20.12
C LYS A 107 -7.03 36.15 19.07
N VAL A 108 -8.24 36.72 19.04
CA VAL A 108 -8.70 37.68 18.02
C VAL A 108 -7.87 38.96 17.94
N ASP A 109 -7.40 39.46 19.09
CA ASP A 109 -6.53 40.64 19.16
C ASP A 109 -5.04 40.29 18.91
N GLY A 110 -4.76 39.05 18.48
CA GLY A 110 -3.43 38.55 18.14
C GLY A 110 -3.03 38.80 16.68
N GLU A 111 -1.76 38.53 16.36
CA GLU A 111 -1.24 38.60 14.99
C GLU A 111 -1.19 37.22 14.29
N ASN A 112 -1.60 36.14 14.98
CA ASN A 112 -1.45 34.77 14.54
C ASN A 112 -2.80 34.10 14.29
N TYR A 113 -2.89 33.35 13.20
CA TYR A 113 -4.05 32.57 12.80
C TYR A 113 -3.69 31.09 12.73
N PHE A 114 -4.54 30.22 13.27
CA PHE A 114 -4.31 28.78 13.24
C PHE A 114 -4.69 28.17 11.88
N TYR A 115 -3.72 27.59 11.18
CA TYR A 115 -3.88 26.93 9.87
C TYR A 115 -3.60 25.42 9.90
N GLY A 116 -3.38 24.85 11.08
CA GLY A 116 -3.21 23.40 11.26
C GLY A 116 -4.53 22.63 11.24
N GLN A 117 -4.43 21.31 11.42
CA GLN A 117 -5.58 20.44 11.64
C GLN A 117 -5.59 19.95 13.09
N TYR A 118 -6.67 20.23 13.80
CA TYR A 118 -6.92 19.72 15.15
C TYR A 118 -8.03 18.66 15.07
N ASP A 119 -7.66 17.39 15.25
CA ASP A 119 -8.59 16.27 15.37
C ASP A 119 -8.84 15.98 16.85
N GLY A 120 -10.08 16.09 17.29
CA GLY A 120 -10.50 15.75 18.64
C GLY A 120 -10.49 14.25 18.91
N GLY A 121 -10.32 13.40 17.89
CA GLY A 121 -10.25 11.95 18.06
C GLY A 121 -11.52 11.33 18.63
N GLY A 122 -12.67 12.02 18.54
CA GLY A 122 -13.91 11.61 19.21
C GLY A 122 -13.92 11.88 20.71
N HIS A 123 -12.96 12.64 21.23
CA HIS A 123 -12.84 13.02 22.63
C HIS A 123 -13.41 14.40 22.93
N VAL A 124 -13.54 14.68 24.22
CA VAL A 124 -14.24 15.86 24.75
C VAL A 124 -13.32 16.75 25.57
N ILE A 125 -13.50 18.07 25.45
CA ILE A 125 -12.97 19.08 26.37
C ILE A 125 -14.10 19.52 27.32
N ARG A 126 -13.88 19.46 28.64
CA ARG A 126 -14.88 19.75 29.67
C ARG A 126 -14.47 20.88 30.60
N ASN A 127 -15.45 21.52 31.24
CA ASN A 127 -15.23 22.48 32.33
C ASN A 127 -14.29 23.65 31.95
N LEU A 128 -14.35 24.10 30.69
CA LEU A 128 -13.55 25.22 30.24
C LEU A 128 -14.22 26.54 30.69
N HIS A 129 -13.49 27.35 31.45
CA HIS A 129 -13.91 28.69 31.86
C HIS A 129 -13.14 29.76 31.08
N CYS A 130 -13.82 30.54 30.23
CA CYS A 130 -13.20 31.62 29.44
C CYS A 130 -13.94 32.96 29.59
N SER A 131 -13.32 33.89 30.31
CA SER A 131 -13.86 35.23 30.57
C SER A 131 -12.93 36.30 30.00
N THR A 132 -13.31 36.92 28.87
CA THR A 132 -12.54 37.99 28.22
C THR A 132 -13.37 39.27 28.11
N GLU A 133 -12.73 40.42 27.86
CA GLU A 133 -13.48 41.68 27.65
C GLU A 133 -14.26 41.65 26.33
N SER A 134 -13.67 41.12 25.24
CA SER A 134 -14.23 41.22 23.89
C SER A 134 -14.67 39.88 23.29
N TYR A 135 -13.77 38.89 23.19
CA TYR A 135 -13.98 37.67 22.39
C TYR A 135 -13.58 36.41 23.15
N SER A 136 -14.56 35.58 23.51
CA SER A 136 -14.34 34.36 24.31
C SER A 136 -14.71 33.10 23.51
N SER A 137 -13.77 32.17 23.40
CA SER A 137 -13.93 30.88 22.70
C SER A 137 -12.78 29.89 22.98
N LEU A 138 -12.92 28.64 22.55
CA LEU A 138 -11.81 27.68 22.53
C LEU A 138 -10.72 28.13 21.53
N PHE A 139 -11.08 28.34 20.27
CA PHE A 139 -10.24 28.92 19.22
C PHE A 139 -10.75 30.32 18.83
N GLY A 140 -9.85 31.30 18.74
CA GLY A 140 -10.16 32.65 18.28
C GLY A 140 -10.25 32.72 16.76
N GLN A 141 -9.11 32.77 16.06
CA GLN A 141 -9.05 32.97 14.60
C GLN A 141 -8.52 31.73 13.88
N ILE A 142 -9.32 31.17 12.98
CA ILE A 142 -8.95 29.94 12.26
C ILE A 142 -8.96 30.10 10.73
N GLY A 143 -7.94 29.52 10.10
CA GLY A 143 -7.82 29.29 8.66
C GLY A 143 -7.68 27.82 8.28
N GLY A 144 -7.48 26.94 9.27
CA GLY A 144 -7.36 25.48 9.16
C GLY A 144 -8.63 24.73 9.57
N THR A 145 -8.47 23.50 10.07
CA THR A 145 -9.57 22.56 10.30
C THR A 145 -9.66 22.12 11.76
N ILE A 146 -10.88 22.12 12.32
CA ILE A 146 -11.22 21.46 13.59
C ILE A 146 -12.18 20.32 13.27
N VAL A 147 -11.91 19.11 13.77
CA VAL A 147 -12.73 17.93 13.49
C VAL A 147 -12.91 16.99 14.68
N ASN A 148 -14.02 16.25 14.75
CA ASN A 148 -14.30 15.19 15.74
C ASN A 148 -14.14 15.61 17.22
N LEU A 149 -14.50 16.85 17.56
CA LEU A 149 -14.27 17.42 18.89
C LEU A 149 -15.60 17.72 19.61
N GLY A 150 -15.74 17.23 20.83
CA GLY A 150 -16.79 17.62 21.78
C GLY A 150 -16.32 18.72 22.74
N LEU A 151 -17.22 19.64 23.09
CA LEU A 151 -17.03 20.61 24.17
C LEU A 151 -18.22 20.57 25.12
N GLU A 152 -17.98 20.23 26.39
CA GLU A 152 -19.05 20.04 27.38
C GLU A 152 -18.84 20.89 28.64
N ASP A 153 -19.92 21.15 29.37
CA ASP A 153 -19.90 21.68 30.75
C ASP A 153 -19.05 22.96 30.93
N SER A 154 -19.00 23.82 29.92
CA SER A 154 -18.09 24.96 29.86
C SER A 154 -18.83 26.30 29.97
N ASP A 155 -18.14 27.38 30.34
CA ASP A 155 -18.72 28.73 30.34
C ASP A 155 -17.82 29.79 29.71
N PHE A 156 -18.48 30.72 29.01
CA PHE A 156 -17.84 31.81 28.29
C PHE A 156 -18.50 33.15 28.61
N SER A 157 -17.72 34.19 28.89
CA SER A 157 -18.22 35.55 29.11
C SER A 157 -17.40 36.60 28.36
N GLY A 158 -18.06 37.64 27.80
CA GLY A 158 -17.42 38.71 27.01
C GLY A 158 -18.38 39.56 26.17
N GLU A 159 -17.89 40.38 25.24
CA GLU A 159 -18.77 41.04 24.24
C GLU A 159 -19.38 40.02 23.28
N TYR A 160 -18.55 39.15 22.71
CA TYR A 160 -18.95 38.07 21.81
C TYR A 160 -18.40 36.74 22.30
N CYS A 161 -19.21 35.69 22.22
CA CYS A 161 -18.81 34.34 22.65
C CYS A 161 -19.09 33.26 21.59
N ALA A 162 -18.20 32.27 21.50
CA ALA A 162 -18.38 31.08 20.68
C ALA A 162 -17.87 29.84 21.44
N GLY A 163 -18.47 28.67 21.26
CA GLY A 163 -17.93 27.45 21.86
C GLY A 163 -16.58 27.05 21.24
N LEU A 164 -16.55 26.82 19.92
CA LEU A 164 -15.36 26.30 19.24
C LEU A 164 -14.53 27.38 18.55
N ALA A 165 -15.12 28.20 17.66
CA ALA A 165 -14.36 29.15 16.83
C ALA A 165 -14.98 30.57 16.79
N MET A 166 -14.18 31.63 16.87
CA MET A 166 -14.69 33.01 16.90
C MET A 166 -14.65 33.76 15.55
N TYR A 167 -13.65 33.51 14.70
CA TYR A 167 -13.48 34.19 13.40
C TYR A 167 -12.79 33.29 12.39
N THR A 168 -13.17 33.42 11.11
CA THR A 168 -12.38 32.88 10.00
C THR A 168 -11.51 33.93 9.35
N VAL A 169 -10.30 33.52 8.96
CA VAL A 169 -9.40 34.34 8.14
C VAL A 169 -9.22 33.82 6.71
N SER A 170 -9.86 32.70 6.38
CA SER A 170 -9.83 32.07 5.06
C SER A 170 -11.16 31.38 4.74
N ASN A 171 -11.55 31.35 3.46
CA ASN A 171 -12.69 30.55 2.98
C ASN A 171 -12.40 29.04 3.06
N SER A 172 -11.15 28.65 3.30
CA SER A 172 -10.72 27.25 3.48
C SER A 172 -10.85 26.74 4.92
N ALA A 173 -11.30 27.58 5.88
CA ALA A 173 -11.45 27.16 7.28
C ALA A 173 -12.64 26.20 7.44
N ARG A 174 -12.50 25.15 8.26
CA ARG A 174 -13.51 24.10 8.40
C ARG A 174 -13.73 23.70 9.85
N VAL A 175 -14.99 23.52 10.26
CA VAL A 175 -15.39 22.87 11.51
C VAL A 175 -16.29 21.69 11.16
N VAL A 176 -15.83 20.47 11.42
CA VAL A 176 -16.43 19.24 10.88
C VAL A 176 -16.71 18.25 12.00
N ASN A 177 -17.90 17.67 12.06
CA ASN A 177 -18.21 16.60 13.01
C ASN A 177 -17.90 16.96 14.48
N CYS A 178 -18.29 18.16 14.91
CA CYS A 178 -18.02 18.67 16.26
C CYS A 178 -19.32 18.96 17.02
N TYR A 179 -19.28 18.91 18.34
CA TYR A 179 -20.43 19.33 19.15
C TYR A 179 -20.09 20.17 20.37
N VAL A 180 -21.11 20.89 20.83
CA VAL A 180 -21.08 21.72 22.04
C VAL A 180 -22.30 21.37 22.87
N ASP A 181 -22.12 20.84 24.08
CA ASP A 181 -23.23 20.46 24.97
C ASP A 181 -23.11 21.11 26.35
N ASN A 182 -24.24 21.46 26.94
CA ASN A 182 -24.32 22.05 28.28
C ASN A 182 -23.36 23.25 28.52
N VAL A 183 -23.18 24.12 27.52
CA VAL A 183 -22.32 25.31 27.61
C VAL A 183 -23.13 26.57 27.95
N GLU A 184 -22.63 27.37 28.88
CA GLU A 184 -23.21 28.65 29.30
C GLU A 184 -22.50 29.86 28.66
N PHE A 185 -23.27 30.85 28.19
CA PHE A 185 -22.75 32.06 27.55
C PHE A 185 -23.28 33.34 28.21
N ASP A 186 -22.40 34.11 28.84
CA ASP A 186 -22.68 35.47 29.34
C ASP A 186 -22.09 36.53 28.40
N ALA A 187 -22.71 36.68 27.22
CA ALA A 187 -22.25 37.59 26.16
C ALA A 187 -23.07 38.89 26.10
N SER A 188 -22.41 40.05 26.09
CA SER A 188 -23.11 41.35 26.08
C SER A 188 -23.60 41.81 24.70
N GLN A 189 -23.07 41.25 23.59
CA GLN A 189 -23.48 41.56 22.21
C GLN A 189 -24.04 40.35 21.46
N GLY A 190 -23.37 39.19 21.49
CA GLY A 190 -23.85 38.00 20.78
C GLY A 190 -23.08 36.72 21.12
N ALA A 191 -23.76 35.58 21.05
CA ALA A 191 -23.15 34.27 21.32
C ALA A 191 -23.52 33.23 20.28
N CYS A 192 -22.66 32.23 20.09
CA CYS A 192 -22.93 31.09 19.22
C CYS A 192 -22.42 29.77 19.80
N GLY A 193 -23.15 28.67 19.59
CA GLY A 193 -22.71 27.34 20.03
C GLY A 193 -21.42 26.90 19.34
N ILE A 194 -21.41 26.78 18.01
CA ILE A 194 -20.23 26.28 17.27
C ILE A 194 -19.26 27.41 16.88
N ALA A 195 -19.68 28.31 15.99
CA ALA A 195 -18.79 29.36 15.49
C ALA A 195 -19.45 30.74 15.31
N TYR A 196 -18.73 31.81 15.66
CA TYR A 196 -19.12 33.20 15.44
C TYR A 196 -18.38 33.76 14.21
N ASP A 197 -19.00 34.70 13.46
CA ASP A 197 -18.43 35.37 12.26
C ASP A 197 -17.55 34.47 11.36
N PHE A 198 -18.15 33.37 10.89
CA PHE A 198 -17.48 32.27 10.20
C PHE A 198 -17.81 32.25 8.71
N GLY A 199 -16.81 32.51 7.86
CA GLY A 199 -16.91 32.50 6.39
C GLY A 199 -16.48 31.20 5.71
N GLY A 200 -16.07 30.20 6.50
CA GLY A 200 -15.67 28.86 6.05
C GLY A 200 -16.80 27.83 6.10
N GLU A 201 -16.47 26.54 6.10
CA GLU A 201 -17.44 25.44 6.13
C GLU A 201 -17.71 24.94 7.56
N ILE A 202 -18.99 24.80 7.93
CA ILE A 202 -19.42 24.09 9.15
C ILE A 202 -20.26 22.89 8.73
N ILE A 203 -19.81 21.70 9.10
CA ILE A 203 -20.31 20.44 8.54
C ILE A 203 -20.60 19.47 9.67
N ASN A 204 -21.81 18.88 9.66
CA ASN A 204 -22.19 17.83 10.60
C ASN A 204 -21.93 18.19 12.08
N CYS A 205 -22.31 19.40 12.52
CA CYS A 205 -22.05 19.85 13.89
C CYS A 205 -23.36 20.02 14.68
N TRP A 206 -23.29 19.84 16.00
CA TRP A 206 -24.45 19.96 16.89
C TRP A 206 -24.18 20.86 18.10
N SER A 207 -25.19 21.60 18.57
CA SER A 207 -25.04 22.46 19.75
C SER A 207 -26.27 22.42 20.65
N ASN A 208 -26.06 22.27 21.95
CA ASN A 208 -27.04 22.46 23.01
C ASN A 208 -26.47 23.40 24.08
N ILE A 209 -27.09 24.57 24.20
CA ILE A 209 -26.53 25.71 24.93
C ILE A 209 -27.57 26.27 25.91
N ASN A 210 -27.11 26.60 27.12
CA ASN A 210 -27.94 27.17 28.17
C ASN A 210 -27.87 28.69 28.14
N LYS A 211 -29.02 29.36 28.38
CA LYS A 211 -29.16 30.82 28.23
C LYS A 211 -29.05 31.57 29.57
N ASP A 212 -28.24 32.64 29.59
CA ASP A 212 -28.51 34.01 30.08
C ASP A 212 -27.20 34.82 29.96
N SER A 213 -27.08 36.02 29.36
CA SER A 213 -27.90 37.23 29.49
C SER A 213 -27.81 38.14 28.22
N LEU A 214 -28.91 38.81 27.85
CA LEU A 214 -29.03 40.01 26.97
C LEU A 214 -28.60 40.02 25.46
N GLY A 215 -27.90 39.02 24.89
CA GLY A 215 -27.47 38.99 23.47
C GLY A 215 -28.28 38.09 22.50
N VAL A 216 -28.07 38.23 21.18
CA VAL A 216 -28.58 37.29 20.14
C VAL A 216 -27.78 35.99 20.23
N ILE A 217 -28.48 34.86 20.40
CA ILE A 217 -27.86 33.53 20.48
C ILE A 217 -28.23 32.74 19.22
N ALA A 218 -27.24 32.28 18.46
CA ALA A 218 -27.42 31.31 17.38
C ALA A 218 -26.93 29.92 17.84
N GLY A 219 -27.60 28.85 17.41
CA GLY A 219 -27.14 27.48 17.71
C GLY A 219 -25.82 27.17 17.03
N ILE A 220 -25.80 27.16 15.69
CA ILE A 220 -24.64 26.69 14.92
C ILE A 220 -23.74 27.85 14.46
N CYS A 221 -24.28 28.88 13.82
CA CYS A 221 -23.49 30.04 13.38
C CYS A 221 -24.25 31.36 13.48
N SER A 222 -23.56 32.43 13.91
CA SER A 222 -24.07 33.81 13.96
C SER A 222 -23.23 34.73 13.08
N VAL A 223 -23.85 35.33 12.05
CA VAL A 223 -23.27 36.45 11.29
C VAL A 223 -23.72 37.76 11.92
N CYS A 224 -22.79 38.54 12.45
CA CYS A 224 -23.13 39.89 12.91
C CYS A 224 -23.35 40.79 11.68
N TYR A 225 -24.51 41.47 11.64
CA TYR A 225 -25.01 42.35 10.58
C TYR A 225 -24.15 43.61 10.32
N ARG A 226 -22.84 43.47 10.03
CA ARG A 226 -21.95 44.59 9.68
C ARG A 226 -20.95 44.22 8.58
N SER A 227 -21.38 44.30 7.34
CA SER A 227 -20.95 45.35 6.40
C SER A 227 -21.21 44.91 4.95
N GLU A 228 -21.71 45.86 4.18
CA GLU A 228 -21.85 45.76 2.73
C GLU A 228 -20.44 45.62 2.13
N ASN A 229 -19.96 44.39 1.89
CA ASN A 229 -19.07 43.96 0.81
C ASN A 229 -18.37 42.62 1.15
N ASN A 230 -18.69 41.60 0.35
CA ASN A 230 -17.94 40.37 0.07
C ASN A 230 -17.70 39.35 1.21
N TYR A 231 -17.93 38.09 0.82
CA TYR A 231 -17.76 36.82 1.54
C TYR A 231 -18.88 36.47 2.53
N THR A 232 -19.77 35.55 2.12
CA THR A 232 -20.47 34.61 3.02
C THR A 232 -21.26 33.61 2.15
N ASN A 233 -20.58 32.60 1.62
CA ASN A 233 -21.23 31.34 1.25
C ASN A 233 -21.21 30.44 2.49
N ILE A 234 -22.00 30.76 3.52
CA ILE A 234 -22.20 29.85 4.63
C ILE A 234 -23.03 28.67 4.09
N LYS A 235 -22.38 27.56 3.79
CA LYS A 235 -23.05 26.34 3.34
C LYS A 235 -23.34 25.47 4.57
N LEU A 236 -24.45 25.76 5.25
CA LEU A 236 -25.01 24.86 6.25
C LEU A 236 -25.57 23.64 5.52
N VAL A 237 -24.85 22.54 5.54
CA VAL A 237 -25.34 21.28 4.98
C VAL A 237 -25.88 20.46 6.14
N ASN A 238 -27.19 20.21 6.11
CA ASN A 238 -28.04 19.59 7.14
C ASN A 238 -28.70 20.60 8.10
N GLN A 239 -29.79 21.23 7.64
CA GLN A 239 -30.82 21.75 8.54
C GLN A 239 -31.74 20.57 8.87
N ALA A 240 -31.55 19.90 10.01
CA ALA A 240 -32.72 19.33 10.66
C ALA A 240 -33.60 20.54 10.99
N GLU A 241 -34.80 20.65 10.40
CA GLU A 241 -35.71 21.76 10.63
C GLU A 241 -35.89 22.00 12.15
N ILE A 242 -35.20 22.99 12.69
CA ILE A 242 -35.59 23.65 13.93
C ILE A 242 -35.73 25.11 13.56
N GLU A 243 -36.92 25.44 13.07
CA GLU A 243 -37.33 26.81 12.80
C GLU A 243 -37.09 27.69 14.03
N SER A 244 -36.62 28.89 13.74
CA SER A 244 -36.25 29.96 14.65
C SER A 244 -37.41 30.60 15.43
N GLU A 245 -38.43 29.83 15.83
CA GLU A 245 -39.54 30.35 16.63
C GLU A 245 -39.84 29.47 17.86
N GLY A 246 -39.13 29.78 18.94
CA GLY A 246 -39.52 29.38 20.30
C GLY A 246 -38.89 28.06 20.75
N PHE A 247 -37.87 28.19 21.60
CA PHE A 247 -37.31 27.14 22.46
C PHE A 247 -38.36 26.10 22.89
N ASN A 248 -38.32 24.94 22.26
CA ASN A 248 -38.89 23.72 22.81
C ASN A 248 -37.93 22.59 22.44
N TYR A 249 -37.34 22.01 23.49
CA TYR A 249 -36.65 20.72 23.53
C TYR A 249 -36.85 19.87 22.27
N VAL A 250 -35.74 19.51 21.61
CA VAL A 250 -35.72 18.39 20.67
C VAL A 250 -36.24 17.17 21.44
N LYS A 251 -37.46 16.73 21.11
CA LYS A 251 -38.17 15.68 21.88
C LYS A 251 -37.66 14.27 21.61
N ASP A 252 -36.72 14.11 20.68
CA ASP A 252 -36.31 12.83 20.13
C ASP A 252 -34.84 12.92 19.67
N ILE A 253 -33.92 12.73 20.61
CA ILE A 253 -32.46 12.81 20.40
C ILE A 253 -31.98 11.73 19.43
N GLY A 254 -32.62 10.55 19.44
CA GLY A 254 -32.36 9.46 18.48
C GLY A 254 -32.53 9.87 17.02
N LYS A 255 -33.53 10.72 16.68
CA LYS A 255 -33.68 11.23 15.31
C LYS A 255 -32.59 12.20 14.88
N VAL A 256 -32.00 12.93 15.82
CA VAL A 256 -30.86 13.81 15.54
C VAL A 256 -29.63 12.97 15.26
N VAL A 257 -29.38 11.96 16.09
CA VAL A 257 -28.32 10.97 15.89
C VAL A 257 -28.47 10.27 14.53
N ASP A 258 -29.67 9.79 14.20
CA ASP A 258 -29.94 9.18 12.89
C ASP A 258 -29.67 10.15 11.73
N ALA A 259 -30.05 11.42 11.85
CA ALA A 259 -29.84 12.42 10.80
C ALA A 259 -28.36 12.80 10.62
N LEU A 260 -27.59 12.84 11.71
CA LEU A 260 -26.15 13.11 11.69
C LEU A 260 -25.38 11.90 11.12
N ASN A 261 -25.72 10.68 11.54
CA ASN A 261 -25.10 9.45 11.04
C ASN A 261 -25.45 9.17 9.56
N ASN A 262 -26.71 9.35 9.15
CA ASN A 262 -27.08 9.24 7.73
C ASN A 262 -26.36 10.28 6.87
N TYR A 263 -26.03 11.44 7.45
CA TYR A 263 -25.24 12.44 6.74
C TYR A 263 -23.77 12.06 6.65
N ILE A 264 -23.14 11.54 7.72
CA ILE A 264 -21.79 10.93 7.67
C ILE A 264 -21.70 9.91 6.53
N LEU A 265 -22.67 8.99 6.46
CA LEU A 265 -22.75 7.98 5.40
C LEU A 265 -22.95 8.56 3.99
N SER A 266 -23.41 9.81 3.89
CA SER A 266 -23.59 10.53 2.62
C SER A 266 -22.44 11.49 2.29
N LEU A 267 -21.57 11.76 3.26
CA LEU A 267 -20.49 12.73 3.18
C LEU A 267 -19.26 12.10 2.53
N ASN A 268 -19.03 12.39 1.27
CA ASN A 268 -17.68 12.34 0.73
C ASN A 268 -16.97 13.61 1.18
N ILE A 269 -16.22 13.56 2.29
CA ILE A 269 -15.34 14.64 2.73
C ILE A 269 -13.95 14.09 3.05
N ASN A 270 -12.92 14.84 2.67
CA ASN A 270 -11.52 14.59 2.99
C ASN A 270 -11.22 14.83 4.49
N VAL A 271 -11.67 13.92 5.36
CA VAL A 271 -11.16 13.74 6.72
C VAL A 271 -10.97 12.24 6.90
N LYS A 272 -9.76 11.84 7.31
CA LYS A 272 -9.28 10.45 7.36
C LYS A 272 -10.20 9.49 8.15
N THR A 273 -10.93 10.01 9.15
CA THR A 273 -11.89 9.26 9.97
C THR A 273 -12.96 10.20 10.55
N LEU A 274 -14.24 9.86 10.46
CA LEU A 274 -15.32 10.53 11.19
C LEU A 274 -15.91 9.57 12.22
N TYR A 275 -16.17 10.07 13.43
CA TYR A 275 -16.81 9.30 14.49
C TYR A 275 -18.33 9.38 14.36
N LEU A 276 -19.01 8.24 14.52
CA LEU A 276 -20.47 8.19 14.50
C LEU A 276 -21.03 8.78 15.79
N TRP A 277 -22.24 9.31 15.68
CA TRP A 277 -22.99 9.90 16.78
C TRP A 277 -23.73 8.80 17.55
N SER A 278 -23.81 8.94 18.87
CA SER A 278 -24.58 8.09 19.78
C SER A 278 -25.51 8.91 20.66
N GLU A 279 -26.54 8.23 21.18
CA GLU A 279 -27.55 8.81 22.08
C GLU A 279 -27.15 8.65 23.54
N GLU A 280 -27.15 9.76 24.30
CA GLU A 280 -27.05 9.75 25.75
C GLU A 280 -28.26 10.38 26.43
N SER A 281 -28.47 10.04 27.70
CA SER A 281 -29.64 10.50 28.47
C SER A 281 -29.77 12.02 28.64
N SER A 282 -28.71 12.78 28.32
CA SER A 282 -28.63 14.25 28.41
C SER A 282 -28.29 14.96 27.09
N GLY A 283 -27.89 14.26 26.03
CA GLY A 283 -27.31 14.87 24.82
C GLY A 283 -26.89 13.87 23.74
N VAL A 284 -25.91 14.25 22.91
CA VAL A 284 -25.26 13.39 21.90
C VAL A 284 -23.79 13.20 22.24
N SER A 285 -23.23 12.03 21.93
CA SER A 285 -21.78 11.77 22.05
C SER A 285 -21.27 11.00 20.83
N PHE A 286 -20.02 10.55 20.85
CA PHE A 286 -19.41 9.75 19.78
C PHE A 286 -19.36 8.26 20.15
N GLU A 287 -19.68 7.36 19.21
CA GLU A 287 -19.54 5.90 19.38
C GLU A 287 -19.01 5.25 18.08
N GLY A 288 -17.89 4.54 18.16
CA GLY A 288 -17.30 3.85 16.99
C GLY A 288 -16.66 4.77 15.94
N LYS A 289 -15.92 4.17 15.01
CA LYS A 289 -15.21 4.86 13.90
C LYS A 289 -15.74 4.36 12.56
N GLU A 290 -16.03 5.27 11.63
CA GLU A 290 -16.11 4.94 10.20
C GLU A 290 -14.94 5.59 9.45
N ASN A 291 -14.21 4.77 8.70
CA ASN A 291 -13.24 5.24 7.74
C ASN A 291 -13.97 5.55 6.44
N ILE A 292 -14.19 6.82 6.14
CA ILE A 292 -14.62 7.22 4.80
C ILE A 292 -13.38 7.20 3.91
N SER A 293 -13.12 6.04 3.30
CA SER A 293 -12.08 5.91 2.29
C SER A 293 -12.48 6.73 1.06
N ILE A 294 -11.59 7.59 0.58
CA ILE A 294 -11.70 8.07 -0.80
C ILE A 294 -11.49 6.82 -1.65
N PRO A 295 -12.44 6.44 -2.52
CA PRO A 295 -12.45 5.14 -3.21
C PRO A 295 -11.46 5.09 -4.38
N PHE A 296 -10.24 5.59 -4.18
CA PHE A 296 -9.11 5.44 -5.08
C PHE A 296 -8.02 4.66 -4.35
N GLN A 297 -7.35 3.76 -5.06
CA GLN A 297 -6.17 3.09 -4.52
C GLN A 297 -5.03 4.09 -4.39
N GLY A 298 -4.30 4.08 -3.27
CA GLY A 298 -3.31 5.10 -2.92
C GLY A 298 -3.83 6.05 -1.84
N ASP A 299 -2.94 6.81 -1.22
CA ASP A 299 -3.29 7.81 -0.19
C ASP A 299 -3.23 9.25 -0.72
N GLY A 300 -2.97 9.41 -2.02
CA GLY A 300 -2.85 10.70 -2.67
C GLY A 300 -1.51 11.38 -2.46
N SER A 301 -0.55 10.76 -1.77
CA SER A 301 0.83 11.27 -1.68
C SER A 301 1.59 11.07 -3.00
N SER A 302 2.72 11.78 -3.16
CA SER A 302 3.60 11.57 -4.32
C SER A 302 4.20 10.16 -4.37
N GLU A 303 4.36 9.48 -3.23
CA GLU A 303 4.86 8.10 -3.16
C GLU A 303 3.76 7.06 -3.43
N ARG A 304 2.51 7.38 -3.09
CA ARG A 304 1.34 6.53 -3.27
C ARG A 304 0.16 7.35 -3.85
N PRO A 305 0.25 7.78 -5.12
CA PRO A 305 -0.78 8.60 -5.74
C PRO A 305 -2.11 7.84 -5.83
N TYR A 306 -3.23 8.57 -5.83
CA TYR A 306 -4.54 8.04 -6.16
C TYR A 306 -4.54 7.50 -7.60
N GLN A 307 -4.83 6.22 -7.74
CA GLN A 307 -4.79 5.53 -9.02
C GLN A 307 -6.12 5.67 -9.74
N ILE A 308 -6.06 5.98 -11.03
CA ILE A 308 -7.19 5.96 -11.95
C ILE A 308 -6.94 4.82 -12.92
N THR A 309 -7.70 3.74 -12.73
CA THR A 309 -7.46 2.44 -13.38
C THR A 309 -8.50 2.14 -14.46
N CYS A 310 -9.62 2.84 -14.47
CA CYS A 310 -10.70 2.63 -15.41
C CYS A 310 -11.53 3.90 -15.66
N VAL A 311 -12.49 3.80 -16.57
CA VAL A 311 -13.43 4.90 -16.90
C VAL A 311 -14.23 5.32 -15.66
N ASP A 312 -14.64 4.38 -14.81
CA ASP A 312 -15.46 4.71 -13.63
C ASP A 312 -14.66 5.50 -12.58
N ASP A 313 -13.40 5.13 -12.34
CA ASP A 313 -12.48 5.92 -11.50
C ASP A 313 -12.31 7.33 -12.06
N PHE A 314 -12.19 7.44 -13.38
CA PHE A 314 -12.01 8.71 -14.04
C PHE A 314 -13.25 9.61 -13.94
N LEU A 315 -14.44 9.04 -14.11
CA LEU A 315 -15.72 9.72 -13.88
C LEU A 315 -15.91 10.11 -12.42
N LEU A 316 -15.49 9.25 -11.49
CA LEU A 316 -15.53 9.51 -10.06
C LEU A 316 -14.59 10.66 -9.68
N PHE A 317 -13.39 10.69 -10.24
CA PHE A 317 -12.43 11.77 -10.04
C PHE A 317 -13.03 13.11 -10.47
N ALA A 318 -13.60 13.15 -11.68
CA ALA A 318 -14.30 14.33 -12.17
C ALA A 318 -15.48 14.73 -11.28
N LYS A 319 -16.28 13.76 -10.83
CA LYS A 319 -17.41 13.99 -9.93
C LYS A 319 -16.97 14.55 -8.59
N LEU A 320 -15.86 14.08 -8.01
CA LEU A 320 -15.34 14.54 -6.73
C LEU A 320 -14.83 15.97 -6.82
N VAL A 321 -14.02 16.30 -7.84
CA VAL A 321 -13.60 17.69 -8.08
C VAL A 321 -14.82 18.59 -8.27
N ASN A 322 -15.76 18.15 -9.10
CA ASN A 322 -17.00 18.85 -9.33
C ASN A 322 -17.94 18.86 -8.13
N SER A 323 -17.67 18.13 -7.04
CA SER A 323 -18.43 18.21 -5.79
C SER A 323 -17.80 19.16 -4.78
N GLY A 324 -16.58 19.64 -5.03
CA GLY A 324 -15.86 20.61 -4.20
C GLY A 324 -14.53 20.12 -3.63
N PHE A 325 -14.07 18.92 -4.00
CA PHE A 325 -12.73 18.46 -3.63
C PHE A 325 -11.67 19.15 -4.50
N ASP A 326 -10.82 19.97 -3.90
CA ASP A 326 -9.75 20.66 -4.62
C ASP A 326 -8.54 19.77 -4.90
N PHE A 327 -8.29 18.78 -4.05
CA PHE A 327 -7.13 17.88 -4.08
C PHE A 327 -5.79 18.62 -4.05
N ALA A 328 -5.74 19.76 -3.35
CA ALA A 328 -4.48 20.45 -3.12
C ALA A 328 -3.47 19.49 -2.45
N ASP A 329 -2.22 19.50 -2.93
CA ASP A 329 -1.13 18.62 -2.49
C ASP A 329 -1.34 17.10 -2.72
N CYS A 330 -2.42 16.70 -3.38
CA CYS A 330 -2.66 15.30 -3.77
C CYS A 330 -2.15 14.98 -5.17
N TYR A 331 -1.79 13.72 -5.40
CA TYR A 331 -1.28 13.18 -6.65
C TYR A 331 -2.25 12.11 -7.17
N PHE A 332 -2.60 12.21 -8.44
CA PHE A 332 -3.38 11.25 -9.21
C PHE A 332 -2.49 10.67 -10.31
N LYS A 333 -2.64 9.38 -10.59
CA LYS A 333 -1.86 8.68 -11.60
C LYS A 333 -2.76 7.74 -12.41
N LEU A 334 -2.72 7.84 -13.74
CA LEU A 334 -3.29 6.80 -14.61
C LEU A 334 -2.44 5.53 -14.51
N THR A 335 -3.09 4.38 -14.43
CA THR A 335 -2.40 3.07 -14.46
C THR A 335 -2.80 2.21 -15.66
N SER A 336 -3.64 2.76 -16.52
CA SER A 336 -4.17 2.11 -17.72
C SER A 336 -4.62 3.17 -18.73
N ASP A 337 -4.76 2.76 -19.98
CA ASP A 337 -5.40 3.58 -21.01
C ASP A 337 -6.91 3.69 -20.75
N ILE A 338 -7.47 4.89 -20.89
CA ILE A 338 -8.89 5.18 -20.66
C ILE A 338 -9.59 5.41 -22.00
N ASP A 339 -10.53 4.54 -22.37
CA ASP A 339 -11.37 4.71 -23.57
C ASP A 339 -12.73 5.31 -23.21
N MET A 340 -12.96 6.56 -23.63
CA MET A 340 -14.17 7.34 -23.33
C MET A 340 -15.25 7.22 -24.41
N LYS A 341 -15.14 6.25 -25.31
CA LYS A 341 -16.09 6.07 -26.40
C LYS A 341 -17.52 5.83 -25.91
N GLY A 342 -18.40 6.78 -26.21
CA GLY A 342 -19.81 6.70 -25.84
C GLY A 342 -20.10 7.05 -24.38
N VAL A 343 -19.10 7.54 -23.65
CA VAL A 343 -19.23 8.01 -22.27
C VAL A 343 -19.63 9.48 -22.27
N GLU A 344 -20.65 9.84 -21.48
CA GLU A 344 -21.00 11.25 -21.28
C GLU A 344 -19.96 11.92 -20.36
N TRP A 345 -19.39 13.04 -20.79
CA TRP A 345 -18.35 13.73 -20.06
C TRP A 345 -18.80 15.09 -19.52
N THR A 346 -18.47 15.36 -18.26
CA THR A 346 -18.55 16.69 -17.65
C THR A 346 -17.12 17.15 -17.32
N PRO A 347 -16.67 18.33 -17.80
CA PRO A 347 -15.33 18.83 -17.51
C PRO A 347 -14.98 18.82 -16.02
N ILE A 348 -13.73 18.49 -15.70
CA ILE A 348 -13.22 18.50 -14.32
C ILE A 348 -13.02 19.96 -13.88
N GLY A 349 -13.72 20.37 -12.83
CA GLY A 349 -13.77 21.77 -12.40
C GLY A 349 -14.64 22.61 -13.33
N ILE A 350 -15.96 22.61 -13.11
CA ILE A 350 -16.91 23.34 -13.96
C ILE A 350 -16.64 24.86 -13.89
N PHE A 351 -16.60 25.53 -15.04
CA PHE A 351 -16.43 26.98 -15.13
C PHE A 351 -17.48 27.76 -14.30
N ASP A 352 -17.05 28.83 -13.64
CA ASP A 352 -17.86 29.68 -12.73
C ASP A 352 -18.40 28.97 -11.47
N SER A 353 -17.98 27.72 -11.21
CA SER A 353 -18.35 27.02 -9.97
C SER A 353 -17.42 27.34 -8.79
N GLY A 354 -16.25 27.92 -9.08
CA GLY A 354 -15.16 28.10 -8.10
C GLY A 354 -14.43 26.81 -7.74
N ARG A 355 -14.72 25.69 -8.44
CA ARG A 355 -14.12 24.38 -8.21
C ARG A 355 -12.98 24.19 -9.21
N PHE A 356 -11.76 24.35 -8.75
CA PHE A 356 -10.55 24.07 -9.52
C PHE A 356 -9.97 22.74 -9.06
N PHE A 357 -9.29 22.02 -9.96
CA PHE A 357 -8.38 20.96 -9.56
C PHE A 357 -7.01 21.56 -9.22
N TRP A 358 -6.54 21.36 -7.99
CA TRP A 358 -5.28 21.89 -7.45
C TRP A 358 -4.16 20.85 -7.32
N GLY A 359 -4.48 19.57 -7.48
CA GLY A 359 -3.52 18.47 -7.35
C GLY A 359 -2.61 18.27 -8.57
N THR A 360 -1.88 17.16 -8.56
CA THR A 360 -1.07 16.70 -9.69
C THR A 360 -1.79 15.54 -10.38
N PHE A 361 -1.97 15.60 -11.69
CA PHE A 361 -2.52 14.53 -12.51
C PHE A 361 -1.43 14.03 -13.47
N ASP A 362 -0.89 12.85 -13.20
CA ASP A 362 0.14 12.18 -13.98
C ASP A 362 -0.49 11.12 -14.88
N GLY A 363 -0.39 11.29 -16.20
CA GLY A 363 -0.83 10.29 -17.17
C GLY A 363 0.05 9.05 -17.20
N ASP A 364 1.25 9.09 -16.59
CA ASP A 364 2.23 8.00 -16.52
C ASP A 364 2.55 7.30 -17.86
N GLY A 365 2.34 8.00 -18.99
CA GLY A 365 2.52 7.43 -20.32
C GLY A 365 1.32 6.62 -20.84
N HIS A 366 0.19 6.66 -20.15
CA HIS A 366 -1.10 6.17 -20.61
C HIS A 366 -1.90 7.24 -21.37
N THR A 367 -2.87 6.77 -22.13
CA THR A 367 -3.71 7.58 -23.01
C THR A 367 -5.12 7.75 -22.46
N ILE A 368 -5.75 8.89 -22.75
CA ILE A 368 -7.21 9.06 -22.69
C ILE A 368 -7.69 9.19 -24.13
N SER A 369 -8.61 8.33 -24.55
CA SER A 369 -9.02 8.24 -25.95
C SER A 369 -10.52 8.43 -26.16
N ASN A 370 -10.92 8.88 -27.35
CA ASN A 370 -12.32 8.98 -27.81
C ASN A 370 -13.22 9.88 -26.93
N LEU A 371 -12.62 10.87 -26.25
CA LEU A 371 -13.35 11.80 -25.39
C LEU A 371 -14.20 12.78 -26.22
N THR A 372 -15.48 12.93 -25.89
CA THR A 372 -16.36 13.91 -26.53
C THR A 372 -16.82 14.95 -25.51
N ILE A 373 -16.52 16.22 -25.75
CA ILE A 373 -16.83 17.32 -24.84
C ILE A 373 -17.70 18.34 -25.57
N THR A 374 -18.89 18.63 -25.04
CA THR A 374 -19.75 19.71 -25.53
C THR A 374 -20.14 20.63 -24.39
N ASN A 375 -19.48 21.78 -24.29
CA ASN A 375 -19.68 22.79 -23.25
C ASN A 375 -19.19 24.15 -23.75
N ASP A 376 -19.78 25.27 -23.30
CA ASP A 376 -19.30 26.60 -23.69
C ASP A 376 -17.85 26.84 -23.24
N TYR A 377 -17.44 26.25 -22.11
CA TYR A 377 -16.09 26.28 -21.56
C TYR A 377 -15.52 24.86 -21.53
N ALA A 378 -15.04 24.40 -22.69
CA ALA A 378 -14.74 22.99 -22.92
C ALA A 378 -13.24 22.67 -22.83
N GLY A 379 -12.94 21.60 -22.11
CA GLY A 379 -11.65 20.94 -22.04
C GLY A 379 -11.77 19.75 -21.09
N LEU A 380 -10.72 18.91 -21.02
CA LEU A 380 -10.70 17.84 -20.03
C LEU A 380 -10.93 18.40 -18.62
N PHE A 381 -10.24 19.50 -18.31
CA PHE A 381 -10.47 20.36 -17.16
C PHE A 381 -11.18 21.66 -17.58
N GLY A 382 -12.35 21.93 -17.01
CA GLY A 382 -13.01 23.23 -17.19
C GLY A 382 -12.23 24.34 -16.47
N GLN A 383 -11.69 24.04 -15.29
CA GLN A 383 -10.92 24.95 -14.44
C GLN A 383 -9.74 24.22 -13.78
N LEU A 384 -8.51 24.60 -14.13
CA LEU A 384 -7.27 24.00 -13.62
C LEU A 384 -6.46 25.00 -12.79
N SER A 385 -5.94 24.57 -11.64
CA SER A 385 -4.93 25.31 -10.87
C SER A 385 -3.67 24.48 -10.58
N GLY A 386 -3.81 23.16 -10.66
CA GLY A 386 -2.76 22.19 -10.40
C GLY A 386 -1.85 21.89 -11.60
N THR A 387 -1.27 20.69 -11.58
CA THR A 387 -0.33 20.21 -12.60
C THR A 387 -0.93 19.03 -13.37
N VAL A 388 -0.80 19.04 -14.69
CA VAL A 388 -1.05 17.88 -15.56
C VAL A 388 0.26 17.50 -16.24
N LEU A 389 0.68 16.25 -16.15
CA LEU A 389 1.89 15.78 -16.83
C LEU A 389 1.79 14.37 -17.43
N ASN A 390 2.71 14.05 -18.35
CA ASN A 390 2.86 12.74 -19.00
C ASN A 390 1.56 12.16 -19.59
N LEU A 391 0.67 13.01 -20.08
CA LEU A 391 -0.66 12.63 -20.55
C LEU A 391 -0.79 12.76 -22.06
N ILE A 392 -1.38 11.75 -22.71
CA ILE A 392 -1.76 11.81 -24.12
C ILE A 392 -3.26 11.72 -24.26
N ILE A 393 -3.86 12.68 -24.96
CA ILE A 393 -5.24 12.61 -25.40
C ILE A 393 -5.28 12.25 -26.87
N VAL A 394 -6.01 11.19 -27.21
CA VAL A 394 -6.11 10.63 -28.57
C VAL A 394 -7.55 10.70 -29.06
N ASN A 395 -7.77 11.25 -30.25
CA ASN A 395 -9.09 11.27 -30.87
C ASN A 395 -10.17 11.91 -29.97
N GLU A 396 -9.88 13.05 -29.33
CA GLU A 396 -10.92 13.85 -28.68
C GLU A 396 -11.70 14.70 -29.69
N GLU A 397 -12.96 14.97 -29.38
CA GLU A 397 -13.79 15.95 -30.07
C GLU A 397 -14.30 16.98 -29.05
N VAL A 398 -13.80 18.21 -29.15
CA VAL A 398 -14.12 19.28 -28.19
C VAL A 398 -14.88 20.40 -28.90
N ASN A 399 -16.10 20.67 -28.43
CA ASN A 399 -17.03 21.63 -29.02
C ASN A 399 -17.50 22.65 -27.98
N GLY A 400 -17.23 23.93 -28.20
CA GLY A 400 -17.53 25.00 -27.25
C GLY A 400 -17.27 26.41 -27.76
N GLU A 401 -17.48 27.40 -26.90
CA GLU A 401 -17.11 28.80 -27.18
C GLU A 401 -15.62 29.03 -26.89
N TYR A 402 -15.19 28.65 -25.68
CA TYR A 402 -13.84 28.79 -25.14
C TYR A 402 -13.23 27.42 -24.85
N VAL A 403 -12.37 26.97 -25.76
CA VAL A 403 -11.93 25.58 -25.82
C VAL A 403 -10.44 25.45 -25.55
N GLY A 404 -10.05 24.47 -24.74
CA GLY A 404 -8.70 23.93 -24.68
C GLY A 404 -8.74 22.42 -24.59
N GLY A 405 -7.94 21.70 -25.38
CA GLY A 405 -7.95 20.22 -25.37
C GLY A 405 -7.77 19.65 -23.96
N ILE A 406 -6.79 20.17 -23.20
CA ILE A 406 -6.58 19.80 -21.80
C ILE A 406 -7.36 20.73 -20.86
N THR A 407 -7.30 22.05 -21.03
CA THR A 407 -8.06 22.95 -20.13
C THR A 407 -8.64 24.21 -20.78
N SER A 408 -9.87 24.56 -20.42
CA SER A 408 -10.49 25.81 -20.88
C SER A 408 -10.00 27.04 -20.11
N HIS A 409 -9.85 26.94 -18.80
CA HIS A 409 -9.50 28.08 -17.95
C HIS A 409 -8.58 27.65 -16.81
N ALA A 410 -7.66 28.54 -16.42
CA ALA A 410 -6.75 28.21 -15.34
C ALA A 410 -6.36 29.41 -14.46
N CYS A 411 -5.91 29.15 -13.23
CA CYS A 411 -5.48 30.17 -12.29
C CYS A 411 -4.29 29.72 -11.43
N ASP A 412 -3.67 30.66 -10.73
CA ASP A 412 -2.63 30.44 -9.72
C ASP A 412 -1.42 29.60 -10.17
N SER A 413 -0.84 29.96 -11.32
CA SER A 413 0.38 29.36 -11.87
C SER A 413 0.30 27.86 -12.20
N PRO A 414 -0.72 27.44 -12.96
CA PRO A 414 -0.95 26.04 -13.34
C PRO A 414 0.14 25.52 -14.29
N LYS A 415 0.28 24.20 -14.39
CA LYS A 415 1.31 23.57 -15.24
C LYS A 415 0.74 22.46 -16.13
N ILE A 416 1.13 22.46 -17.40
CA ILE A 416 0.88 21.34 -18.33
C ILE A 416 2.22 20.94 -18.96
N ILE A 417 2.69 19.72 -18.69
CA ILE A 417 4.08 19.32 -18.96
C ILE A 417 4.12 17.94 -19.62
N ASN A 418 4.87 17.81 -20.73
CA ASN A 418 5.05 16.52 -21.40
C ASN A 418 3.70 15.87 -21.79
N CYS A 419 2.80 16.68 -22.35
CA CYS A 419 1.46 16.24 -22.76
C CYS A 419 1.27 16.31 -24.28
N ALA A 420 0.41 15.46 -24.82
CA ALA A 420 0.04 15.52 -26.23
C ALA A 420 -1.47 15.45 -26.45
N VAL A 421 -1.93 16.12 -27.51
CA VAL A 421 -3.31 16.04 -28.02
C VAL A 421 -3.23 15.73 -29.51
N ILE A 422 -3.59 14.51 -29.91
CA ILE A 422 -3.35 14.00 -31.27
C ILE A 422 -4.61 13.38 -31.88
N ASP A 423 -4.69 13.38 -33.22
CA ASP A 423 -5.85 12.90 -33.98
C ASP A 423 -7.18 13.54 -33.53
N SER A 424 -7.10 14.75 -32.98
CA SER A 424 -8.19 15.36 -32.21
C SER A 424 -8.82 16.52 -32.95
N THR A 425 -10.11 16.77 -32.71
CA THR A 425 -10.89 17.80 -33.40
C THR A 425 -11.33 18.91 -32.45
N ILE A 426 -10.89 20.14 -32.72
CA ILE A 426 -11.28 21.33 -31.96
C ILE A 426 -12.30 22.16 -32.74
N LYS A 427 -13.48 22.35 -32.15
CA LYS A 427 -14.61 23.16 -32.64
C LYS A 427 -14.86 24.31 -31.65
N ALA A 428 -14.13 25.41 -31.82
CA ALA A 428 -14.34 26.62 -31.04
C ALA A 428 -15.18 27.63 -31.84
N SER A 429 -16.13 28.31 -31.19
CA SER A 429 -16.85 29.44 -31.79
C SER A 429 -16.27 30.81 -31.43
N GLU A 430 -15.45 30.91 -30.38
CA GLU A 430 -14.80 32.18 -29.97
C GLU A 430 -13.27 32.07 -29.86
N ARG A 431 -12.75 31.14 -29.03
CA ARG A 431 -11.29 30.89 -28.86
C ARG A 431 -11.02 29.40 -28.65
N GLY A 432 -9.98 28.88 -29.29
CA GLY A 432 -9.60 27.46 -29.17
C GLY A 432 -8.09 27.25 -29.04
N GLY A 433 -7.62 26.58 -27.99
CA GLY A 433 -6.25 26.07 -27.91
C GLY A 433 -6.21 24.55 -28.05
N GLY A 434 -5.22 24.00 -28.76
CA GLY A 434 -5.02 22.56 -28.80
C GLY A 434 -4.61 21.99 -27.43
N ILE A 435 -4.00 22.79 -26.56
CA ILE A 435 -3.74 22.42 -25.16
C ILE A 435 -4.63 23.22 -24.20
N ALA A 436 -4.66 24.56 -24.30
CA ALA A 436 -5.35 25.41 -23.34
C ALA A 436 -6.02 26.67 -23.92
N ASP A 437 -7.13 27.12 -23.32
CA ASP A 437 -7.57 28.52 -23.34
C ASP A 437 -7.28 29.17 -21.97
N ASN A 438 -7.23 30.51 -21.95
CA ASN A 438 -7.12 31.35 -20.77
C ASN A 438 -6.20 30.83 -19.64
N PHE A 439 -4.92 30.64 -19.95
CA PHE A 439 -3.97 29.95 -19.09
C PHE A 439 -3.12 30.90 -18.22
N VAL A 440 -3.80 31.80 -17.50
CA VAL A 440 -3.19 32.95 -16.81
C VAL A 440 -2.14 32.52 -15.79
N GLY A 441 -0.92 33.06 -15.92
CA GLY A 441 0.20 32.74 -15.03
C GLY A 441 0.81 31.35 -15.23
N GLY A 442 0.24 30.54 -16.12
CA GLY A 442 0.60 29.14 -16.29
C GLY A 442 1.81 28.88 -17.15
N THR A 443 2.36 27.67 -17.02
CA THR A 443 3.53 27.17 -17.74
C THR A 443 3.18 25.93 -18.56
N ILE A 444 3.50 25.95 -19.85
CA ILE A 444 3.31 24.81 -20.77
C ILE A 444 4.68 24.38 -21.31
N VAL A 445 5.06 23.13 -21.11
CA VAL A 445 6.40 22.62 -21.45
C VAL A 445 6.31 21.28 -22.16
N ASN A 446 7.12 21.10 -23.21
CA ASN A 446 7.24 19.84 -23.95
C ASN A 446 5.90 19.26 -24.43
N CYS A 447 4.98 20.12 -24.87
CA CYS A 447 3.65 19.70 -25.30
C CYS A 447 3.53 19.65 -26.83
N VAL A 448 2.83 18.64 -27.36
CA VAL A 448 2.68 18.44 -28.81
C VAL A 448 1.22 18.33 -29.20
N THR A 449 0.83 18.96 -30.30
CA THR A 449 -0.53 18.86 -30.83
C THR A 449 -0.59 18.52 -32.32
N ASP A 450 -1.42 17.55 -32.66
CA ASP A 450 -1.82 17.26 -34.04
C ASP A 450 -3.35 17.28 -34.11
N ILE A 451 -3.90 18.44 -34.45
CA ILE A 451 -5.34 18.70 -34.35
C ILE A 451 -5.95 19.11 -35.69
N SER A 452 -7.24 18.78 -35.86
CA SER A 452 -8.10 19.28 -36.92
C SER A 452 -9.01 20.40 -36.39
N VAL A 453 -9.01 21.55 -37.05
CA VAL A 453 -9.83 22.70 -36.67
C VAL A 453 -11.07 22.79 -37.53
N ILE A 454 -12.24 22.94 -36.91
CA ILE A 454 -13.50 23.23 -37.61
C ILE A 454 -14.02 24.59 -37.16
N ASN A 455 -13.98 25.57 -38.06
CA ASN A 455 -14.46 26.92 -37.80
C ASN A 455 -16.00 26.97 -37.92
N THR A 456 -16.67 27.32 -36.82
CA THR A 456 -18.13 27.34 -36.73
C THR A 456 -18.73 28.73 -36.99
N ASP A 457 -17.98 29.81 -36.76
CA ASP A 457 -18.42 31.21 -36.86
C ASP A 457 -17.79 31.99 -38.04
N GLY A 458 -16.74 31.44 -38.66
CA GLY A 458 -16.03 32.03 -39.80
C GLY A 458 -14.77 32.83 -39.44
N ASN A 459 -14.42 32.96 -38.16
CA ASN A 459 -13.14 33.49 -37.70
C ASN A 459 -12.24 32.34 -37.24
N ASN A 460 -10.95 32.39 -37.54
CA ASN A 460 -10.00 31.35 -37.11
C ASN A 460 -9.23 31.81 -35.87
N ASN A 461 -9.82 31.63 -34.69
CA ASN A 461 -9.20 31.94 -33.40
C ASN A 461 -8.68 30.69 -32.69
N THR A 462 -8.37 29.64 -33.45
CA THR A 462 -7.84 28.39 -32.93
C THR A 462 -6.33 28.30 -33.14
N TYR A 463 -5.62 27.94 -32.09
CA TYR A 463 -4.16 27.87 -32.02
C TYR A 463 -3.72 26.53 -31.44
N GLY A 464 -2.50 26.12 -31.77
CA GLY A 464 -1.97 24.80 -31.49
C GLY A 464 -1.77 24.51 -30.02
N ILE A 465 -1.27 25.48 -29.26
CA ILE A 465 -0.98 25.31 -27.84
C ILE A 465 -1.95 26.14 -27.00
N VAL A 466 -1.91 27.47 -27.11
CA VAL A 466 -2.74 28.36 -26.28
C VAL A 466 -3.42 29.46 -27.09
N SER A 467 -4.69 29.72 -26.81
CA SER A 467 -5.46 30.77 -27.50
C SER A 467 -5.55 32.10 -26.74
N TYR A 468 -5.38 32.09 -25.42
CA TYR A 468 -5.40 33.30 -24.59
C TYR A 468 -4.53 33.13 -23.35
N ASN A 469 -3.55 34.02 -23.17
CA ASN A 469 -2.69 34.16 -21.98
C ASN A 469 -1.90 32.89 -21.56
N ALA A 470 -0.62 33.05 -21.29
CA ALA A 470 0.23 32.06 -20.62
C ALA A 470 1.53 32.76 -20.21
N ALA A 471 2.11 32.40 -19.06
CA ALA A 471 3.36 33.03 -18.61
C ALA A 471 4.58 32.49 -19.36
N ASN A 472 4.62 31.18 -19.60
CA ASN A 472 5.74 30.53 -20.29
C ASN A 472 5.26 29.36 -21.17
N ILE A 473 5.79 29.28 -22.38
CA ILE A 473 5.61 28.17 -23.30
C ILE A 473 6.97 27.77 -23.84
N SER A 474 7.41 26.54 -23.57
CA SER A 474 8.73 26.06 -24.01
C SER A 474 8.71 24.66 -24.63
N SER A 475 9.51 24.47 -25.67
CA SER A 475 9.69 23.19 -26.37
C SER A 475 8.36 22.55 -26.84
N CYS A 476 7.41 23.37 -27.30
CA CYS A 476 6.10 22.91 -27.75
C CYS A 476 5.96 22.90 -29.28
N TYR A 477 5.25 21.91 -29.82
CA TYR A 477 5.12 21.68 -31.26
C TYR A 477 3.64 21.55 -31.67
N SER A 478 3.28 22.07 -32.84
CA SER A 478 1.91 21.95 -33.34
C SER A 478 1.83 21.93 -34.86
N ASN A 479 0.83 21.26 -35.42
CA ASN A 479 0.50 21.33 -36.84
C ASN A 479 -0.13 22.66 -37.30
N ILE A 480 -0.47 23.55 -36.37
CA ILE A 480 -0.97 24.91 -36.62
C ILE A 480 -0.20 25.97 -35.80
N GLU A 481 -0.56 27.25 -35.91
CA GLU A 481 0.13 28.34 -35.21
C GLU A 481 0.07 28.16 -33.67
N ILE A 482 1.22 28.19 -33.00
CA ILE A 482 1.38 27.85 -31.57
C ILE A 482 0.47 28.65 -30.63
N CYS A 483 0.43 29.97 -30.79
CA CYS A 483 -0.35 30.83 -29.91
C CYS A 483 -0.84 32.09 -30.60
N ASN A 484 -1.86 32.70 -30.01
CA ASN A 484 -2.34 34.01 -30.42
C ASN A 484 -1.37 35.12 -29.94
N LYS A 485 -0.60 35.69 -30.87
CA LYS A 485 0.39 36.73 -30.56
C LYS A 485 -0.22 38.04 -30.01
N ASP A 486 -1.50 38.28 -30.23
CA ASP A 486 -2.17 39.50 -29.75
C ASP A 486 -2.64 39.38 -28.29
N THR A 487 -2.85 38.16 -27.81
CA THR A 487 -3.36 37.86 -26.44
C THR A 487 -2.34 37.12 -25.57
N PHE A 488 -1.20 36.73 -26.12
CA PHE A 488 -0.07 36.13 -25.41
C PHE A 488 0.92 37.21 -24.94
N ASP A 489 1.15 37.28 -23.63
CA ASP A 489 2.04 38.25 -22.97
C ASP A 489 3.24 37.60 -22.24
N GLY A 490 3.40 36.27 -22.36
CA GLY A 490 4.48 35.50 -21.74
C GLY A 490 5.74 35.29 -22.60
N SER A 491 6.60 34.36 -22.16
CA SER A 491 7.80 33.93 -22.88
C SER A 491 7.54 32.71 -23.77
N LEU A 492 8.02 32.76 -25.01
CA LEU A 492 7.97 31.66 -25.97
C LEU A 492 9.41 31.21 -26.28
N ASP A 493 9.75 29.96 -26.00
CA ASP A 493 11.09 29.39 -26.24
C ASP A 493 11.02 28.03 -26.95
N ASN A 494 11.90 27.80 -27.92
CA ASN A 494 12.00 26.53 -28.67
C ASN A 494 10.66 25.92 -29.17
N CYS A 495 9.71 26.76 -29.59
CA CYS A 495 8.40 26.30 -30.09
C CYS A 495 8.30 26.42 -31.61
N GLU A 496 7.80 25.37 -32.28
CA GLU A 496 7.77 25.30 -33.75
C GLU A 496 6.45 24.76 -34.31
N VAL A 497 6.06 25.28 -35.48
CA VAL A 497 4.96 24.71 -36.27
C VAL A 497 5.52 23.58 -37.14
N GLU A 498 4.95 22.39 -37.03
CA GLU A 498 5.45 21.16 -37.66
C GLU A 498 4.32 20.37 -38.30
N ILE A 499 4.50 19.98 -39.57
CA ILE A 499 3.50 19.21 -40.31
C ILE A 499 3.83 17.73 -40.13
N PHE A 500 3.00 17.02 -39.36
CA PHE A 500 3.13 15.58 -39.16
C PHE A 500 2.61 14.79 -40.36
N ASP A 501 3.30 13.70 -40.74
CA ASP A 501 2.81 12.80 -41.79
C ASP A 501 1.60 12.02 -41.30
N SER A 502 0.44 12.19 -41.96
CA SER A 502 -0.81 11.46 -41.67
C SER A 502 -0.68 9.93 -41.56
N GLN A 503 0.36 9.31 -42.12
CA GLN A 503 0.60 7.86 -41.96
C GLN A 503 1.48 7.50 -40.75
N ASN A 504 2.22 8.46 -40.18
CA ASN A 504 3.20 8.25 -39.11
C ASN A 504 3.06 9.25 -37.95
N ALA A 505 1.98 10.05 -37.89
CA ALA A 505 1.82 11.18 -36.98
C ALA A 505 2.08 10.81 -35.52
N VAL A 506 1.54 9.68 -35.06
CA VAL A 506 1.76 9.15 -33.70
C VAL A 506 3.25 8.95 -33.40
N SER A 507 4.02 8.38 -34.35
CA SER A 507 5.45 8.15 -34.17
C SER A 507 6.25 9.44 -34.18
N GLU A 508 5.90 10.39 -35.05
CA GLU A 508 6.59 11.68 -35.14
C GLU A 508 6.33 12.55 -33.89
N VAL A 509 5.11 12.49 -33.34
CA VAL A 509 4.77 13.15 -32.07
C VAL A 509 5.57 12.54 -30.92
N VAL A 510 5.61 11.21 -30.80
CA VAL A 510 6.41 10.52 -29.76
C VAL A 510 7.89 10.87 -29.87
N ASP A 511 8.45 10.89 -31.08
CA ASP A 511 9.85 11.29 -31.30
C ASP A 511 10.12 12.71 -30.81
N LYS A 512 9.19 13.65 -31.05
CA LYS A 512 9.32 15.04 -30.59
C LYS A 512 9.25 15.17 -29.08
N MET A 513 8.31 14.47 -28.45
CA MET A 513 8.18 14.49 -27.00
C MET A 513 9.44 13.93 -26.33
N ASN A 514 9.97 12.82 -26.84
CA ASN A 514 11.21 12.22 -26.33
C ASN A 514 12.44 13.14 -26.46
N VAL A 515 12.48 14.04 -27.45
CA VAL A 515 13.55 15.04 -27.55
C VAL A 515 13.53 15.98 -26.34
N GLY A 516 12.35 16.52 -26.00
CA GLY A 516 12.21 17.43 -24.86
C GLY A 516 12.35 16.75 -23.50
N VAL A 517 12.04 15.45 -23.38
CA VAL A 517 12.30 14.69 -22.14
C VAL A 517 13.77 14.83 -21.72
N SER A 518 14.72 14.67 -22.65
CA SER A 518 16.15 14.77 -22.32
C SER A 518 16.61 16.14 -21.81
N GLU A 519 15.84 17.20 -22.08
CA GLU A 519 16.12 18.57 -21.67
C GLU A 519 15.48 18.89 -20.31
N TYR A 520 14.26 18.41 -20.06
CA TYR A 520 13.43 18.80 -18.91
C TYR A 520 13.21 17.70 -17.86
N ASP A 521 13.69 16.46 -18.08
CA ASP A 521 13.56 15.33 -17.14
C ASP A 521 14.13 15.67 -15.75
N SER A 522 15.22 16.43 -15.71
CA SER A 522 15.82 16.84 -14.44
C SER A 522 14.98 17.82 -13.62
N GLU A 523 13.95 18.43 -14.19
CA GLU A 523 13.07 19.40 -13.54
C GLU A 523 11.70 18.82 -13.21
N TYR A 524 11.21 17.85 -13.99
CA TYR A 524 9.81 17.39 -13.92
C TYR A 524 9.59 15.87 -13.89
N GLU A 525 10.65 15.04 -13.86
CA GLU A 525 10.55 13.55 -13.86
C GLU A 525 9.67 13.01 -15.01
N LEU A 526 10.18 13.13 -16.24
CA LEU A 526 9.37 12.94 -17.44
C LEU A 526 9.49 11.54 -18.01
N ASN A 527 8.36 10.96 -18.40
CA ASN A 527 8.33 9.67 -19.07
C ASN A 527 8.74 9.79 -20.55
N SER A 528 9.59 8.88 -21.01
CA SER A 528 9.85 8.64 -22.44
C SER A 528 8.86 7.61 -22.99
N TRP A 529 8.48 7.72 -24.26
CA TRP A 529 7.45 6.88 -24.89
C TRP A 529 7.98 6.13 -26.11
N LYS A 530 7.32 5.02 -26.47
CA LYS A 530 7.55 4.27 -27.71
C LYS A 530 6.22 3.98 -28.39
N VAL A 531 6.27 3.80 -29.71
CA VAL A 531 5.14 3.27 -30.48
C VAL A 531 5.36 1.79 -30.71
N GLU A 532 4.43 0.96 -30.26
CA GLU A 532 4.44 -0.50 -30.43
C GLU A 532 3.07 -0.94 -30.97
N ASP A 533 3.05 -1.57 -32.14
CA ASP A 533 1.84 -1.98 -32.86
C ASP A 533 0.81 -0.84 -33.09
N GLY A 534 1.30 0.39 -33.23
CA GLY A 534 0.46 1.59 -33.42
C GLY A 534 -0.09 2.21 -32.14
N ASN A 535 0.16 1.58 -30.97
CA ASN A 535 -0.20 2.13 -29.67
C ASN A 535 1.00 2.81 -29.02
N ILE A 536 0.74 3.88 -28.27
CA ILE A 536 1.78 4.58 -27.51
C ILE A 536 1.92 3.87 -26.17
N LYS A 537 3.15 3.56 -25.78
CA LYS A 537 3.49 2.93 -24.50
C LYS A 537 4.66 3.63 -23.85
N PRO A 538 4.79 3.61 -22.53
CA PRO A 538 6.02 4.04 -21.87
C PRO A 538 7.21 3.22 -22.39
N LEU A 539 8.31 3.91 -22.67
CA LEU A 539 9.60 3.31 -23.02
C LEU A 539 10.23 2.76 -21.74
N ASN A 540 9.81 1.57 -21.33
CA ASN A 540 10.52 0.79 -20.33
C ASN A 540 11.82 0.29 -20.97
N GLU A 541 12.88 1.09 -20.96
CA GLU A 541 14.22 0.51 -21.00
C GLU A 541 14.28 -0.46 -19.83
N ALA A 542 14.40 -1.76 -20.13
CA ALA A 542 14.51 -2.84 -19.16
C ALA A 542 15.25 -2.32 -17.93
N ASN A 543 14.54 -2.26 -16.80
CA ASN A 543 14.92 -1.53 -15.61
C ASN A 543 16.12 -2.25 -14.98
N TYR A 544 17.30 -2.07 -15.58
CA TYR A 544 18.56 -2.30 -14.93
C TYR A 544 18.77 -1.20 -13.89
N ARG A 545 17.88 -0.22 -13.69
CA ARG A 545 18.00 0.81 -12.65
C ARG A 545 18.32 0.23 -11.28
N PRO A 546 17.72 -0.85 -10.75
CA PRO A 546 18.13 -1.42 -9.46
C PRO A 546 19.52 -2.06 -9.52
N LEU A 547 19.85 -2.78 -10.60
CA LEU A 547 21.17 -3.38 -10.82
C LEU A 547 22.27 -2.31 -10.98
N ILE A 548 21.99 -1.27 -11.75
CA ILE A 548 22.81 -0.09 -12.00
C ILE A 548 22.90 0.74 -10.73
N MET A 549 21.82 0.93 -9.96
CA MET A 549 21.82 1.65 -8.68
C MET A 549 22.59 0.87 -7.63
N PHE A 550 22.50 -0.46 -7.58
CA PHE A 550 23.30 -1.29 -6.69
C PHE A 550 24.79 -1.27 -7.07
N VAL A 551 25.10 -1.40 -8.37
CA VAL A 551 26.47 -1.28 -8.90
C VAL A 551 27.00 0.14 -8.70
N CYS A 552 26.20 1.18 -8.93
CA CYS A 552 26.54 2.58 -8.72
C CYS A 552 26.71 2.88 -7.23
N PHE A 553 25.86 2.36 -6.34
CA PHE A 553 26.02 2.49 -4.89
C PHE A 553 27.32 1.86 -4.43
N SER A 554 27.63 0.64 -4.88
CA SER A 554 28.91 -0.02 -4.61
C SER A 554 30.10 0.77 -5.17
N ILE A 555 29.99 1.33 -6.38
CA ILE A 555 31.02 2.20 -6.98
C ILE A 555 31.16 3.52 -6.21
N ILE A 556 30.06 4.14 -5.77
CA ILE A 556 30.00 5.40 -5.02
C ILE A 556 30.61 5.21 -3.63
N VAL A 557 30.26 4.14 -2.92
CA VAL A 557 30.88 3.77 -1.64
C VAL A 557 32.39 3.56 -1.84
N CYS A 558 32.81 2.85 -2.90
CA CYS A 558 34.23 2.71 -3.25
C CYS A 558 34.89 4.07 -3.55
N PHE A 559 34.20 4.99 -4.25
CA PHE A 559 34.71 6.31 -4.62
C PHE A 559 34.84 7.24 -3.41
N ILE A 560 33.85 7.27 -2.53
CA ILE A 560 33.86 8.01 -1.25
C ILE A 560 35.01 7.49 -0.39
N LEU A 561 35.18 6.17 -0.28
CA LEU A 561 36.29 5.53 0.43
C LEU A 561 37.66 5.93 -0.17
N ILE A 562 37.79 6.00 -1.50
CA ILE A 562 39.00 6.47 -2.18
C ILE A 562 39.25 7.97 -1.96
N ILE A 563 38.21 8.80 -1.93
CA ILE A 563 38.30 10.25 -1.69
C ILE A 563 38.71 10.53 -0.23
N LEU A 564 38.12 9.84 0.74
CA LEU A 564 38.50 9.91 2.16
C LEU A 564 39.98 9.52 2.34
N TYR A 565 40.43 8.45 1.66
CA TYR A 565 41.84 8.04 1.64
C TYR A 565 42.78 9.08 0.97
N LYS A 566 42.32 9.79 -0.08
CA LYS A 566 43.07 10.86 -0.74
C LYS A 566 43.10 12.17 0.06
N ASN A 567 42.07 12.49 0.85
CA ASN A 567 42.02 13.70 1.67
C ASN A 567 43.00 13.64 2.85
N ASP A 568 43.13 12.48 3.51
CA ASP A 568 44.18 12.21 4.51
C ASP A 568 45.60 12.46 3.96
N TYR A 569 45.82 12.13 2.68
CA TYR A 569 47.12 12.31 2.04
C TYR A 569 47.53 13.77 1.86
N THR A 570 46.57 14.65 1.58
CA THR A 570 46.87 16.07 1.32
C THR A 570 47.22 16.80 2.62
N ILE A 571 46.62 16.38 3.74
CA ILE A 571 46.90 16.90 5.09
C ILE A 571 48.24 16.34 5.63
N GLY A 572 48.56 15.06 5.37
CA GLY A 572 49.81 14.44 5.81
C GLY A 572 51.09 14.92 5.10
N LEU A 573 50.99 15.65 3.98
CA LEU A 573 52.14 16.22 3.27
C LEU A 573 52.61 17.58 3.81
N GLN A 574 51.84 18.21 4.72
CA GLN A 574 52.14 19.58 5.18
C GLN A 574 52.63 19.72 6.63
N ILE A 575 52.53 18.72 7.53
CA ILE A 575 52.73 18.96 8.98
C ILE A 575 53.42 17.80 9.75
N ASN A 576 54.24 18.20 10.76
CA ASN A 576 55.08 17.47 11.74
C ASN A 576 54.61 16.10 12.29
N GLU A 577 55.52 15.39 12.99
CA GLU A 577 55.37 14.04 13.60
C GLU A 577 54.06 13.79 14.39
N TYR A 578 53.39 14.82 14.91
CA TYR A 578 52.11 14.71 15.63
C TYR A 578 50.92 14.30 14.74
N THR A 579 50.95 14.62 13.43
CA THR A 579 49.90 14.28 12.45
C THR A 579 50.02 12.87 11.86
N LEU A 580 51.14 12.17 12.09
CA LEU A 580 51.38 10.80 11.63
C LEU A 580 50.57 9.75 12.42
N GLU A 581 50.29 9.98 13.71
CA GLU A 581 49.44 9.10 14.52
C GLU A 581 47.95 9.24 14.14
N HIS A 582 47.47 10.45 13.85
CA HIS A 582 46.08 10.69 13.43
C HIS A 582 45.77 10.05 12.06
N ASN A 583 46.69 10.16 11.10
CA ASN A 583 46.63 9.46 9.81
C ASN A 583 46.75 7.93 9.93
N ARG A 584 47.37 7.43 11.00
CA ARG A 584 47.45 5.98 11.27
C ARG A 584 46.11 5.46 11.78
N MET A 585 45.43 6.20 12.65
CA MET A 585 44.09 5.85 13.13
C MET A 585 43.05 5.87 12.02
N ALA A 586 43.03 6.90 11.17
CA ALA A 586 42.10 6.96 10.04
C ALA A 586 42.28 5.79 9.05
N ARG A 587 43.53 5.39 8.76
CA ARG A 587 43.83 4.19 7.94
C ARG A 587 43.43 2.88 8.61
N ILE A 588 43.55 2.79 9.94
CA ILE A 588 43.09 1.62 10.70
C ILE A 588 41.57 1.54 10.64
N VAL A 589 40.86 2.65 10.87
CA VAL A 589 39.40 2.75 10.77
C VAL A 589 38.94 2.39 9.36
N PHE A 590 39.58 2.93 8.33
CA PHE A 590 39.30 2.60 6.93
C PHE A 590 39.48 1.11 6.62
N PHE A 591 40.57 0.52 7.09
CA PHE A 591 40.82 -0.91 6.94
C PHE A 591 39.76 -1.75 7.66
N ILE A 592 39.35 -1.34 8.86
CA ILE A 592 38.28 -2.00 9.63
C ILE A 592 36.95 -1.94 8.85
N ILE A 593 36.57 -0.78 8.30
CA ILE A 593 35.35 -0.63 7.50
C ILE A 593 35.37 -1.57 6.28
N LEU A 594 36.48 -1.61 5.53
CA LEU A 594 36.62 -2.55 4.41
C LEU A 594 36.52 -4.01 4.83
N CYS A 595 37.06 -4.36 6.00
CA CYS A 595 36.95 -5.70 6.56
C CYS A 595 35.51 -6.05 6.93
N ILE A 596 34.75 -5.10 7.49
CA ILE A 596 33.32 -5.26 7.78
C ILE A 596 32.55 -5.51 6.48
N ILE A 597 32.75 -4.67 5.46
CA ILE A 597 32.10 -4.83 4.14
C ILE A 597 32.41 -6.21 3.53
N TYR A 598 33.67 -6.65 3.61
CA TYR A 598 34.08 -7.95 3.11
C TYR A 598 33.42 -9.10 3.89
N ILE A 599 33.36 -9.02 5.22
CA ILE A 599 32.68 -10.01 6.07
C ILE A 599 31.19 -10.08 5.74
N VAL A 600 30.50 -8.94 5.64
CA VAL A 600 29.08 -8.87 5.27
C VAL A 600 28.86 -9.49 3.90
N THR A 601 29.71 -9.20 2.91
CA THR A 601 29.61 -9.77 1.57
C THR A 601 29.75 -11.31 1.57
N ILE A 602 30.63 -11.85 2.40
CA ILE A 602 30.77 -13.30 2.57
C ILE A 602 29.53 -13.91 3.23
N ILE A 603 29.01 -13.27 4.28
CA ILE A 603 27.79 -13.73 4.96
C ILE A 603 26.62 -13.79 3.98
N LEU A 604 26.43 -12.73 3.17
CA LEU A 604 25.39 -12.68 2.14
C LEU A 604 25.58 -13.77 1.09
N ASN A 605 26.81 -13.97 0.58
CA ASN A 605 27.10 -15.04 -0.38
C ASN A 605 26.83 -16.44 0.18
N TYR A 606 27.19 -16.66 1.45
CA TYR A 606 26.93 -17.92 2.13
C TYR A 606 25.42 -18.11 2.34
N GLY A 607 24.71 -17.08 2.77
CA GLY A 607 23.25 -17.10 2.94
C GLY A 607 22.54 -17.44 1.64
N VAL A 608 22.86 -16.76 0.54
CA VAL A 608 22.33 -17.07 -0.80
C VAL A 608 22.65 -18.51 -1.20
N THR A 609 23.91 -18.93 -1.05
CA THR A 609 24.30 -20.30 -1.44
C THR A 609 23.58 -21.35 -0.60
N TYR A 610 23.42 -21.11 0.71
CA TYR A 610 22.68 -21.99 1.60
C TYR A 610 21.22 -22.08 1.17
N LEU A 611 20.54 -20.94 1.00
CA LEU A 611 19.14 -20.88 0.55
C LEU A 611 18.93 -21.68 -0.74
N VAL A 612 19.75 -21.42 -1.77
CA VAL A 612 19.64 -22.11 -3.07
C VAL A 612 19.98 -23.61 -2.98
N SER A 613 20.84 -24.02 -2.04
CA SER A 613 21.24 -25.42 -1.89
C SER A 613 20.37 -26.24 -0.95
N SER A 614 19.52 -25.58 -0.17
CA SER A 614 18.71 -26.21 0.87
C SER A 614 17.22 -26.17 0.54
N TYR A 615 16.80 -25.26 -0.34
CA TYR A 615 15.41 -25.10 -0.70
C TYR A 615 15.23 -25.16 -2.21
N GLU A 616 14.17 -25.82 -2.64
CA GLU A 616 13.76 -25.96 -4.02
C GLU A 616 12.39 -25.28 -4.21
N GLY A 617 12.22 -24.52 -5.30
CA GLY A 617 10.92 -23.97 -5.70
C GLY A 617 10.36 -22.83 -4.83
N ILE A 618 11.17 -22.18 -4.00
CA ILE A 618 10.72 -21.01 -3.22
C ILE A 618 10.48 -19.81 -4.14
N SER A 619 9.28 -19.24 -4.07
CA SER A 619 8.91 -18.01 -4.82
C SER A 619 9.36 -16.73 -4.10
N VAL A 620 9.43 -15.60 -4.83
CA VAL A 620 9.72 -14.28 -4.23
C VAL A 620 8.62 -13.87 -3.25
N ASN A 621 7.36 -14.18 -3.54
CA ASN A 621 6.24 -13.91 -2.64
C ASN A 621 6.40 -14.62 -1.30
N GLN A 622 6.85 -15.88 -1.31
CA GLN A 622 7.15 -16.62 -0.08
C GLN A 622 8.31 -16.02 0.71
N LEU A 623 9.39 -15.60 0.02
CA LEU A 623 10.52 -14.91 0.67
C LEU A 623 10.07 -13.63 1.38
N LEU A 624 9.26 -12.82 0.69
CA LEU A 624 8.75 -11.56 1.24
C LEU A 624 7.80 -11.82 2.41
N PHE A 625 6.86 -12.77 2.28
CA PHE A 625 5.96 -13.17 3.36
C PHE A 625 6.75 -13.58 4.61
N ASN A 626 7.73 -14.46 4.48
CA ASN A 626 8.56 -14.89 5.61
C ASN A 626 9.35 -13.76 6.28
N LEU A 627 9.64 -12.65 5.57
CA LEU A 627 10.31 -11.48 6.14
C LEU A 627 9.36 -10.57 6.92
N SER A 628 8.06 -10.58 6.63
CA SER A 628 7.06 -9.76 7.33
C SER A 628 6.26 -10.52 8.39
N SER A 629 6.15 -11.84 8.26
CA SER A 629 5.23 -12.63 9.07
C SER A 629 5.71 -12.81 10.51
N PRO A 630 4.78 -12.92 11.48
CA PRO A 630 5.14 -13.23 12.86
C PRO A 630 5.95 -14.52 12.95
N VAL A 631 7.14 -14.43 13.54
CA VAL A 631 8.02 -15.59 13.79
C VAL A 631 7.76 -16.23 15.17
N GLN A 632 6.72 -15.80 15.88
CA GLN A 632 6.30 -16.41 17.14
C GLN A 632 5.92 -17.87 16.92
N GLY A 633 6.38 -18.76 17.80
CA GLY A 633 6.18 -20.21 17.65
C GLY A 633 7.20 -20.90 16.73
N THR A 634 8.13 -20.18 16.08
CA THR A 634 9.15 -20.80 15.21
C THR A 634 10.04 -21.79 15.95
N ASN A 635 10.24 -22.98 15.37
CA ASN A 635 11.21 -23.95 15.87
C ASN A 635 12.66 -23.58 15.48
N TRP A 636 13.41 -23.01 16.43
CA TRP A 636 14.79 -22.56 16.22
C TRP A 636 15.84 -23.68 16.03
N SER A 637 15.52 -24.93 16.37
CA SER A 637 16.48 -26.06 16.31
C SER A 637 16.96 -26.34 14.89
N SER A 638 16.09 -26.16 13.90
CA SER A 638 16.39 -26.31 12.47
C SER A 638 17.44 -25.32 11.97
N PHE A 639 17.62 -24.17 12.64
CA PHE A 639 18.57 -23.13 12.23
C PHE A 639 19.96 -23.24 12.89
N TYR A 640 20.17 -24.18 13.82
CA TYR A 640 21.44 -24.27 14.56
C TYR A 640 22.65 -24.59 13.65
N LYS A 641 22.51 -25.58 12.76
CA LYS A 641 23.59 -26.00 11.84
C LYS A 641 24.06 -24.85 10.91
N PRO A 642 23.18 -24.15 10.17
CA PRO A 642 23.61 -23.03 9.33
C PRO A 642 24.19 -21.86 10.13
N LEU A 643 23.65 -21.57 11.32
CA LEU A 643 24.20 -20.52 12.21
C LEU A 643 25.65 -20.84 12.66
N VAL A 644 25.93 -22.10 13.02
CA VAL A 644 27.30 -22.52 13.39
C VAL A 644 28.26 -22.41 12.21
N ILE A 645 27.85 -22.84 11.02
CA ILE A 645 28.68 -22.76 9.81
C ILE A 645 28.92 -21.29 9.44
N CYS A 646 27.90 -20.43 9.50
CA CYS A 646 28.03 -18.99 9.31
C CYS A 646 29.05 -18.39 10.29
N GLY A 647 28.97 -18.75 11.58
CA GLY A 647 29.94 -18.36 12.59
C GLY A 647 31.38 -18.80 12.26
N LEU A 648 31.57 -20.03 11.79
CA LEU A 648 32.89 -20.54 11.37
C LEU A 648 33.44 -19.78 10.15
N VAL A 649 32.60 -19.48 9.16
CA VAL A 649 32.95 -18.69 7.97
C VAL A 649 33.39 -17.28 8.38
N ILE A 650 32.68 -16.63 9.31
CA ILE A 650 33.05 -15.32 9.86
C ILE A 650 34.42 -15.38 10.55
N VAL A 651 34.65 -16.39 11.40
CA VAL A 651 35.94 -16.57 12.10
C VAL A 651 37.08 -16.77 11.11
N LEU A 652 36.88 -17.59 10.07
CA LEU A 652 37.88 -17.81 9.01
C LEU A 652 38.16 -16.55 8.20
N ALA A 653 37.12 -15.76 7.88
CA ALA A 653 37.28 -14.47 7.20
C ALA A 653 38.11 -13.49 8.04
N ILE A 654 37.81 -13.38 9.34
CA ILE A 654 38.58 -12.55 10.29
C ILE A 654 40.04 -13.03 10.38
N LEU A 655 40.30 -14.34 10.44
CA LEU A 655 41.67 -14.89 10.44
C LEU A 655 42.42 -14.57 9.15
N CYS A 656 41.78 -14.70 7.99
CA CYS A 656 42.36 -14.34 6.69
C CYS A 656 42.70 -12.85 6.61
N ILE A 657 41.80 -11.98 7.08
CA ILE A 657 42.02 -10.54 7.20
C ILE A 657 43.21 -10.24 8.12
N ALA A 658 43.26 -10.89 9.30
CA ALA A 658 44.34 -10.69 10.27
C ALA A 658 45.71 -11.13 9.72
N ILE A 659 45.76 -12.25 8.99
CA ILE A 659 46.97 -12.74 8.31
C ILE A 659 47.38 -11.81 7.17
N ALA A 660 46.43 -11.32 6.37
CA ALA A 660 46.69 -10.36 5.30
C ALA A 660 47.25 -9.05 5.87
N TYR A 661 46.64 -8.54 6.95
CA TYR A 661 47.12 -7.38 7.68
C TYR A 661 48.53 -7.60 8.25
N TYR A 662 48.78 -8.73 8.90
CA TYR A 662 50.11 -9.07 9.43
C TYR A 662 51.18 -9.15 8.32
N LYS A 663 50.86 -9.77 7.17
CA LYS A 663 51.76 -9.81 6.00
C LYS A 663 51.98 -8.42 5.42
N LEU A 664 50.94 -7.60 5.31
CA LEU A 664 51.02 -6.21 4.84
C LEU A 664 51.95 -5.38 5.72
N VAL A 665 51.77 -5.44 7.05
CA VAL A 665 52.63 -4.78 8.03
C VAL A 665 54.08 -5.27 7.89
N ARG A 666 54.32 -6.59 7.78
CA ARG A 666 55.66 -7.16 7.66
C ARG A 666 56.36 -6.78 6.34
N ILE A 667 55.62 -6.67 5.24
CA ILE A 667 56.12 -6.19 3.94
C ILE A 667 56.49 -4.71 4.04
N CYS A 668 55.65 -3.88 4.69
CA CYS A 668 55.96 -2.48 4.95
C CYS A 668 57.25 -2.30 5.77
N PHE A 669 57.46 -3.15 6.79
CA PHE A 669 58.71 -3.16 7.57
C PHE A 669 59.93 -3.62 6.77
N LYS A 670 59.80 -4.59 5.85
CA LYS A 670 60.92 -5.06 5.00
C LYS A 670 61.28 -4.07 3.88
N LEU A 671 60.29 -3.37 3.31
CA LEU A 671 60.49 -2.40 2.22
C LEU A 671 60.97 -1.03 2.71
N SER A 672 60.89 -0.76 4.02
CA SER A 672 61.58 0.36 4.67
C SER A 672 63.12 0.37 4.46
N SER A 673 63.68 -0.72 3.90
CA SER A 673 65.12 -0.87 3.64
C SER A 673 65.52 -0.74 2.16
N ASN A 674 64.61 -0.65 1.17
CA ASN A 674 64.99 -0.51 -0.25
C ASN A 674 63.93 0.22 -1.10
N SER A 675 64.39 0.85 -2.18
CA SER A 675 63.87 1.97 -3.00
C SER A 675 62.44 1.94 -3.59
N VAL A 676 61.55 1.03 -3.21
CA VAL A 676 60.15 1.04 -3.66
C VAL A 676 59.29 1.75 -2.64
N LYS A 677 58.59 2.83 -3.04
CA LYS A 677 57.68 3.58 -2.16
C LYS A 677 56.58 2.62 -1.65
N PRO A 678 56.55 2.25 -0.35
CA PRO A 678 55.65 1.22 0.22
C PRO A 678 54.16 1.44 -0.05
N ARG A 679 53.81 2.66 -0.44
CA ARG A 679 52.46 3.15 -0.70
C ARG A 679 51.77 2.59 -1.94
N VAL A 680 52.51 2.40 -3.05
CA VAL A 680 51.91 1.87 -4.29
C VAL A 680 51.39 0.45 -4.09
N LEU A 681 52.06 -0.32 -3.24
CA LEU A 681 51.65 -1.68 -2.90
C LEU A 681 50.42 -1.71 -1.99
N ILE A 682 50.27 -0.77 -1.05
CA ILE A 682 49.08 -0.68 -0.19
C ILE A 682 47.85 -0.27 -1.01
N ASP A 683 47.99 0.77 -1.85
CA ASP A 683 46.91 1.26 -2.72
C ASP A 683 46.44 0.17 -3.70
N LEU A 684 47.38 -0.62 -4.24
CA LEU A 684 47.08 -1.75 -5.11
C LEU A 684 46.32 -2.87 -4.36
N ASN A 685 46.71 -3.20 -3.12
CA ASN A 685 46.01 -4.22 -2.33
C ASN A 685 44.59 -3.79 -1.95
N ILE A 686 44.37 -2.51 -1.62
CA ILE A 686 43.03 -1.96 -1.35
C ILE A 686 42.17 -2.01 -2.61
N ALA A 687 42.71 -1.59 -3.77
CA ALA A 687 42.00 -1.66 -5.03
C ALA A 687 41.64 -3.11 -5.41
N ILE A 688 42.54 -4.07 -5.22
CA ILE A 688 42.27 -5.49 -5.43
C ILE A 688 41.16 -5.99 -4.50
N LEU A 689 41.18 -5.62 -3.21
CA LEU A 689 40.14 -6.01 -2.26
C LEU A 689 38.76 -5.48 -2.66
N LEU A 690 38.69 -4.22 -3.08
CA LEU A 690 37.45 -3.61 -3.59
C LEU A 690 36.92 -4.33 -4.83
N ILE A 691 37.79 -4.65 -5.79
CA ILE A 691 37.42 -5.42 -6.98
C ILE A 691 36.88 -6.81 -6.58
N VAL A 692 37.53 -7.48 -5.63
CA VAL A 692 37.08 -8.79 -5.13
C VAL A 692 35.70 -8.68 -4.47
N VAL A 693 35.46 -7.66 -3.65
CA VAL A 693 34.13 -7.42 -3.03
C VAL A 693 33.06 -7.25 -4.12
N VAL A 694 33.31 -6.40 -5.12
CA VAL A 694 32.35 -6.18 -6.21
C VAL A 694 32.07 -7.48 -6.98
N ILE A 695 33.10 -8.27 -7.30
CA ILE A 695 32.94 -9.56 -7.99
C ILE A 695 32.11 -10.53 -7.15
N LEU A 696 32.36 -10.62 -5.83
CA LEU A 696 31.59 -11.49 -4.94
C LEU A 696 30.14 -11.03 -4.79
N GLN A 697 29.87 -9.73 -4.83
CA GLN A 697 28.51 -9.20 -4.80
C GLN A 697 27.77 -9.49 -6.10
N MET A 698 28.40 -9.27 -7.27
CA MET A 698 27.80 -9.63 -8.56
C MET A 698 27.52 -11.12 -8.67
N HIS A 699 28.42 -11.97 -8.16
CA HIS A 699 28.23 -13.42 -8.12
C HIS A 699 27.07 -13.84 -7.20
N ALA A 700 26.94 -13.23 -6.02
CA ALA A 700 25.80 -13.46 -5.12
C ALA A 700 24.48 -13.04 -5.77
N PHE A 701 24.43 -11.83 -6.34
CA PHE A 701 23.24 -11.32 -6.99
C PHE A 701 22.82 -12.22 -8.15
N LYS A 702 23.76 -12.58 -9.03
CA LYS A 702 23.48 -13.48 -10.15
C LYS A 702 22.91 -14.82 -9.68
N LYS A 703 23.51 -15.44 -8.66
CA LYS A 703 23.00 -16.69 -8.08
C LYS A 703 21.61 -16.55 -7.46
N PHE A 704 21.36 -15.43 -6.80
CA PHE A 704 20.09 -15.14 -6.16
C PHE A 704 19.00 -14.92 -7.21
N ASP A 705 19.31 -14.17 -8.27
CA ASP A 705 18.42 -13.95 -9.41
C ASP A 705 18.13 -15.24 -10.18
N GLU A 706 19.16 -16.06 -10.49
CA GLU A 706 18.99 -17.37 -11.15
C GLU A 706 18.14 -18.36 -10.33
N ALA A 707 18.08 -18.21 -9.00
CA ALA A 707 17.33 -19.10 -8.14
C ALA A 707 15.90 -18.64 -7.84
N PHE A 708 15.70 -17.32 -7.74
CA PHE A 708 14.42 -16.75 -7.29
C PHE A 708 13.72 -15.90 -8.35
N ASN A 709 14.31 -15.71 -9.54
CA ASN A 709 13.77 -14.90 -10.64
C ASN A 709 13.36 -13.47 -10.22
N ILE A 710 14.17 -12.83 -9.38
CA ILE A 710 13.83 -11.51 -8.80
C ILE A 710 13.72 -10.44 -9.87
N THR A 711 14.56 -10.48 -10.91
CA THR A 711 14.46 -9.55 -12.02
C THR A 711 13.10 -9.68 -12.71
N GLN A 712 12.66 -10.91 -12.98
CA GLN A 712 11.34 -11.18 -13.58
C GLN A 712 10.20 -10.80 -12.64
N TYR A 713 10.33 -11.07 -11.33
CA TYR A 713 9.35 -10.63 -10.34
C TYR A 713 9.19 -9.10 -10.35
N ILE A 714 10.30 -8.34 -10.36
CA ILE A 714 10.25 -6.88 -10.46
C ILE A 714 9.61 -6.43 -11.78
N GLU A 715 9.86 -7.11 -12.90
CA GLU A 715 9.20 -6.83 -14.18
C GLU A 715 7.68 -7.07 -14.10
N TYR A 716 7.26 -8.17 -13.48
CA TYR A 716 5.84 -8.47 -13.27
C TYR A 716 5.16 -7.48 -12.33
N ARG A 717 5.83 -7.05 -11.26
CA ARG A 717 5.27 -6.05 -10.33
C ARG A 717 5.09 -4.66 -10.95
N ASN A 718 5.81 -4.36 -12.04
CA ASN A 718 5.60 -3.17 -12.85
C ASN A 718 4.59 -3.39 -13.99
N SER A 719 3.90 -4.53 -14.01
CA SER A 719 2.87 -4.88 -14.97
C SER A 719 1.55 -5.17 -14.24
N SER A 720 0.42 -4.87 -14.88
CA SER A 720 -0.90 -5.24 -14.36
C SER A 720 -1.37 -6.60 -14.90
N THR A 721 -2.26 -7.27 -14.15
CA THR A 721 -2.99 -8.45 -14.59
C THR A 721 -4.50 -8.22 -14.54
N THR A 722 -5.22 -8.86 -15.45
CA THR A 722 -6.69 -8.98 -15.41
C THR A 722 -7.15 -10.34 -14.86
N LEU A 723 -6.24 -11.14 -14.31
CA LEU A 723 -6.53 -12.49 -13.79
C LEU A 723 -7.74 -12.49 -12.86
N TYR A 724 -7.75 -11.59 -11.88
CA TYR A 724 -8.82 -11.53 -10.90
C TYR A 724 -10.07 -10.90 -11.53
N ASP A 725 -9.93 -9.91 -12.40
CA ASP A 725 -11.09 -9.27 -13.06
C ASP A 725 -11.86 -10.25 -13.93
N GLU A 726 -11.14 -11.09 -14.68
CA GLU A 726 -11.73 -12.02 -15.65
C GLU A 726 -12.09 -13.38 -15.05
N TYR A 727 -11.31 -13.90 -14.09
CA TYR A 727 -11.43 -15.28 -13.64
C TYR A 727 -11.87 -15.45 -12.19
N TYR A 728 -11.78 -14.41 -11.33
CA TYR A 728 -12.23 -14.53 -9.95
C TYR A 728 -13.76 -14.39 -9.86
N VAL A 729 -14.39 -15.40 -9.28
CA VAL A 729 -15.83 -15.44 -8.99
C VAL A 729 -16.05 -15.29 -7.49
N SER A 730 -16.66 -14.19 -7.06
CA SER A 730 -16.98 -13.96 -5.65
C SER A 730 -18.08 -14.91 -5.19
N PRO A 731 -17.95 -15.58 -4.03
CA PRO A 731 -19.04 -16.38 -3.48
C PRO A 731 -20.33 -15.59 -3.21
N ASP A 732 -20.24 -14.28 -2.96
CA ASP A 732 -21.42 -13.42 -2.75
C ASP A 732 -22.30 -13.27 -4.00
N ASP A 733 -21.71 -13.49 -5.19
CA ASP A 733 -22.38 -13.34 -6.48
C ASP A 733 -22.93 -14.68 -7.03
N VAL A 734 -22.77 -15.78 -6.28
CA VAL A 734 -23.09 -17.15 -6.73
C VAL A 734 -24.20 -17.75 -5.87
N GLU A 735 -25.24 -18.29 -6.51
CA GLU A 735 -26.24 -19.06 -5.78
C GLU A 735 -25.66 -20.42 -5.33
N LEU A 736 -25.63 -20.63 -4.00
CA LEU A 736 -25.19 -21.88 -3.37
C LEU A 736 -26.38 -22.60 -2.74
N VAL A 737 -26.76 -23.76 -3.27
CA VAL A 737 -27.91 -24.53 -2.79
C VAL A 737 -27.44 -25.75 -2.00
N PHE A 738 -27.57 -25.69 -0.68
CA PHE A 738 -27.27 -26.81 0.20
C PHE A 738 -28.37 -27.90 0.16
N PRO A 739 -28.00 -29.18 0.31
CA PRO A 739 -28.98 -30.25 0.42
C PRO A 739 -29.80 -30.12 1.71
N GLU A 740 -31.04 -30.64 1.70
CA GLU A 740 -31.94 -30.60 2.88
C GLU A 740 -31.29 -31.28 4.10
N GLN A 741 -30.59 -32.40 3.88
CA GLN A 741 -29.71 -33.02 4.86
C GLN A 741 -28.26 -32.64 4.58
N LYS A 742 -27.73 -31.73 5.40
CA LYS A 742 -26.33 -31.26 5.33
C LYS A 742 -25.37 -32.36 5.81
N ARG A 743 -24.26 -32.54 5.10
CA ARG A 743 -23.18 -33.48 5.44
C ARG A 743 -22.12 -32.80 6.30
N ASN A 744 -21.51 -33.51 7.23
CA ASN A 744 -20.34 -33.02 7.95
C ASN A 744 -19.10 -33.01 7.04
N LEU A 745 -18.14 -32.16 7.36
CA LEU A 745 -16.83 -32.11 6.71
C LEU A 745 -15.74 -32.48 7.71
N ILE A 746 -14.86 -33.40 7.32
CA ILE A 746 -13.55 -33.58 7.96
C ILE A 746 -12.49 -33.27 6.90
N TYR A 747 -11.68 -32.25 7.13
CA TYR A 747 -10.64 -31.83 6.20
C TYR A 747 -9.26 -32.03 6.84
N ILE A 748 -8.41 -32.85 6.24
CA ILE A 748 -7.07 -33.16 6.72
C ILE A 748 -6.06 -32.52 5.77
N PHE A 749 -5.51 -31.38 6.18
CA PHE A 749 -4.33 -30.81 5.58
C PHE A 749 -3.11 -31.62 6.00
N MET A 750 -2.42 -32.20 5.02
CA MET A 750 -1.18 -32.94 5.23
C MET A 750 0.01 -32.03 4.92
N GLU A 751 0.76 -31.65 5.94
CA GLU A 751 1.97 -30.82 5.79
C GLU A 751 2.94 -31.42 4.78
N SER A 752 3.34 -30.66 3.77
CA SER A 752 4.24 -31.12 2.69
C SER A 752 3.76 -32.43 2.03
N GLY A 753 2.45 -32.65 2.01
CA GLY A 753 1.84 -33.92 1.65
C GLY A 753 1.73 -34.14 0.14
N GLU A 754 2.51 -35.06 -0.43
CA GLU A 754 2.60 -35.24 -1.88
C GLU A 754 2.22 -36.63 -2.37
N MET A 755 1.41 -36.68 -3.44
CA MET A 755 1.24 -37.90 -4.23
C MET A 755 2.57 -38.33 -4.87
N SER A 756 3.51 -37.40 -5.06
CA SER A 756 4.86 -37.64 -5.58
C SER A 756 5.61 -38.72 -4.79
N ALA A 757 5.29 -38.94 -3.50
CA ALA A 757 5.91 -39.97 -2.66
C ALA A 757 5.51 -41.41 -3.04
N ALA A 758 4.45 -41.57 -3.83
CA ALA A 758 4.02 -42.87 -4.30
C ALA A 758 5.00 -43.46 -5.33
N GLY A 759 4.86 -44.76 -5.58
CA GLY A 759 5.65 -45.44 -6.60
C GLY A 759 5.26 -45.02 -8.03
N LYS A 760 6.23 -44.99 -8.95
CA LYS A 760 6.03 -44.71 -10.39
C LYS A 760 4.94 -45.56 -11.05
N SER A 761 4.73 -46.80 -10.59
CA SER A 761 3.68 -47.69 -11.10
C SER A 761 2.26 -47.16 -10.89
N SER A 762 2.08 -46.31 -9.88
CA SER A 762 0.79 -45.72 -9.51
C SER A 762 0.72 -44.24 -9.93
N GLY A 763 1.65 -43.74 -10.75
CA GLY A 763 1.72 -42.33 -11.15
C GLY A 763 2.58 -41.42 -10.27
N GLY A 764 3.18 -41.97 -9.20
CA GLY A 764 4.11 -41.26 -8.31
C GLY A 764 5.48 -40.96 -8.92
N GLY A 765 6.32 -40.23 -8.17
CA GLY A 765 7.65 -39.80 -8.62
C GLY A 765 8.77 -40.74 -8.20
N MET A 766 8.54 -41.61 -7.21
CA MET A 766 9.57 -42.40 -6.55
C MET A 766 9.66 -43.83 -7.09
N ASP A 767 10.84 -44.44 -7.00
CA ASP A 767 11.06 -45.82 -7.43
C ASP A 767 10.40 -46.85 -6.48
N GLU A 768 10.27 -46.51 -5.20
CA GLU A 768 9.53 -47.25 -4.18
C GLU A 768 8.34 -46.41 -3.70
N ASP A 769 7.27 -47.07 -3.25
CA ASP A 769 6.12 -46.38 -2.67
C ASP A 769 6.36 -46.14 -1.17
N TYR A 770 6.48 -44.86 -0.78
CA TYR A 770 6.71 -44.46 0.61
C TYR A 770 5.41 -44.18 1.38
N ILE A 771 4.28 -44.10 0.68
CA ILE A 771 2.96 -43.81 1.25
C ILE A 771 1.92 -44.88 0.85
N PRO A 772 2.22 -46.19 1.02
CA PRO A 772 1.45 -47.26 0.39
C PRO A 772 -0.02 -47.30 0.83
N GLU A 773 -0.34 -46.95 2.08
CA GLU A 773 -1.73 -46.86 2.54
C GLU A 773 -2.46 -45.69 1.86
N LEU A 774 -1.84 -44.51 1.78
CA LEU A 774 -2.43 -43.36 1.07
C LEU A 774 -2.54 -43.60 -0.44
N THR A 775 -1.58 -44.30 -1.05
CA THR A 775 -1.68 -44.73 -2.45
C THR A 775 -2.94 -45.58 -2.65
N GLN A 776 -3.18 -46.56 -1.77
CA GLN A 776 -4.36 -47.40 -1.85
C GLN A 776 -5.66 -46.61 -1.59
N ILE A 777 -5.67 -45.73 -0.57
CA ILE A 777 -6.80 -44.85 -0.27
C ILE A 777 -7.16 -43.99 -1.49
N SER A 778 -6.18 -43.39 -2.15
CA SER A 778 -6.41 -42.55 -3.33
C SER A 778 -6.98 -43.37 -4.49
N LEU A 779 -6.47 -44.59 -4.73
CA LEU A 779 -6.97 -45.47 -5.80
C LEU A 779 -8.38 -46.00 -5.55
N ASP A 780 -8.79 -46.14 -4.28
CA ASP A 780 -10.11 -46.64 -3.89
C ASP A 780 -11.16 -45.53 -3.78
N ASN A 781 -10.76 -44.26 -3.89
CA ASN A 781 -11.61 -43.09 -3.69
C ASN A 781 -11.41 -42.04 -4.81
N ILE A 782 -12.12 -40.92 -4.70
CA ILE A 782 -12.07 -39.86 -5.73
C ILE A 782 -10.72 -39.14 -5.63
N ASN A 783 -10.01 -39.07 -6.75
CA ASN A 783 -8.75 -38.32 -6.86
C ASN A 783 -8.63 -37.55 -8.21
N PHE A 784 -9.65 -37.67 -9.08
CA PHE A 784 -9.76 -36.99 -10.37
C PHE A 784 -8.71 -37.45 -11.40
N SER A 785 -8.35 -38.74 -11.38
CA SER A 785 -7.43 -39.36 -12.32
C SER A 785 -8.11 -40.14 -13.44
N GLU A 786 -7.29 -40.67 -14.36
CA GLU A 786 -7.65 -41.84 -15.14
C GLU A 786 -7.59 -43.12 -14.28
N GLU A 787 -8.41 -44.12 -14.61
CA GLU A 787 -8.52 -45.37 -13.85
C GLU A 787 -7.15 -46.05 -13.62
N GLY A 788 -6.81 -46.29 -12.35
CA GLY A 788 -5.63 -47.05 -11.94
C GLY A 788 -4.33 -46.25 -11.81
N VAL A 789 -4.37 -44.92 -11.89
CA VAL A 789 -3.24 -44.03 -11.57
C VAL A 789 -3.66 -42.93 -10.60
N LEU A 790 -2.75 -42.41 -9.79
CA LEU A 790 -2.99 -41.27 -8.90
C LEU A 790 -2.99 -39.96 -9.69
N ASN A 791 -3.81 -39.02 -9.24
CA ASN A 791 -3.70 -37.62 -9.57
C ASN A 791 -3.59 -36.78 -8.28
N GLY A 792 -3.31 -35.49 -8.43
CA GLY A 792 -3.09 -34.56 -7.34
C GLY A 792 -3.01 -33.14 -7.82
N ALA A 793 -3.05 -32.19 -6.89
CA ALA A 793 -3.10 -30.78 -7.24
C ALA A 793 -1.69 -30.23 -7.51
N TYR A 794 -1.56 -29.39 -8.54
CA TYR A 794 -0.38 -28.56 -8.69
C TYR A 794 -0.43 -27.39 -7.69
N VAL A 795 0.74 -26.88 -7.34
CA VAL A 795 0.89 -25.73 -6.43
C VAL A 795 1.21 -24.49 -7.26
N THR A 796 0.39 -23.45 -7.11
CA THR A 796 0.61 -22.14 -7.72
C THR A 796 1.55 -21.28 -6.88
N ASP A 797 2.14 -20.26 -7.50
CA ASP A 797 2.79 -19.17 -6.76
C ASP A 797 1.79 -18.57 -5.76
N GLY A 798 2.25 -18.31 -4.53
CA GLY A 798 1.35 -17.89 -3.45
C GLY A 798 0.49 -19.02 -2.86
N SER A 799 0.80 -20.30 -3.12
CA SER A 799 0.23 -21.44 -2.39
C SER A 799 1.29 -22.45 -1.94
N GLY A 800 2.57 -22.04 -1.94
CA GLY A 800 3.74 -22.90 -1.72
C GLY A 800 4.19 -23.12 -0.28
N TRP A 801 3.40 -22.70 0.71
CA TRP A 801 3.67 -22.90 2.14
C TRP A 801 2.35 -23.02 2.90
N THR A 802 2.38 -23.59 4.11
CA THR A 802 1.20 -24.08 4.84
C THR A 802 -0.01 -23.15 4.81
N ILE A 803 0.09 -21.93 5.36
CA ILE A 803 -1.05 -20.99 5.39
C ILE A 803 -1.50 -20.57 3.97
N ALA A 804 -0.57 -20.43 3.04
CA ALA A 804 -0.90 -20.08 1.66
C ALA A 804 -1.61 -21.21 0.91
N GLY A 805 -1.23 -22.46 1.18
CA GLY A 805 -1.90 -23.66 0.70
C GLY A 805 -3.30 -23.81 1.29
N MET A 806 -3.44 -23.54 2.60
CA MET A 806 -4.73 -23.53 3.29
C MET A 806 -5.67 -22.47 2.69
N ILE A 807 -5.23 -21.20 2.59
CA ILE A 807 -6.02 -20.10 1.98
C ILE A 807 -6.39 -20.42 0.53
N GLY A 808 -5.45 -20.95 -0.26
CA GLY A 808 -5.72 -21.38 -1.62
C GLY A 808 -6.85 -22.40 -1.70
N GLN A 809 -6.86 -23.38 -0.80
CA GLN A 809 -7.87 -24.44 -0.77
C GLN A 809 -9.20 -24.03 -0.11
N THR A 810 -9.20 -23.04 0.78
CA THR A 810 -10.40 -22.57 1.49
C THR A 810 -11.05 -21.33 0.88
N ALA A 811 -10.34 -20.57 0.04
CA ALA A 811 -10.87 -19.36 -0.59
C ALA A 811 -10.62 -19.27 -2.10
N GLY A 812 -9.89 -20.23 -2.69
CA GLY A 812 -9.63 -20.25 -4.13
C GLY A 812 -8.75 -19.09 -4.60
N ILE A 813 -7.94 -18.50 -3.71
CA ILE A 813 -7.02 -17.40 -4.04
C ILE A 813 -5.60 -17.68 -3.55
N PRO A 814 -4.57 -17.32 -4.33
CA PRO A 814 -3.19 -17.38 -3.88
C PRO A 814 -2.86 -16.23 -2.93
N LEU A 815 -1.95 -16.43 -2.00
CA LEU A 815 -1.39 -15.43 -1.09
C LEU A 815 -0.24 -14.66 -1.76
N ASN A 816 -0.40 -13.35 -1.90
CA ASN A 816 0.60 -12.38 -2.39
C ASN A 816 1.06 -11.51 -1.23
N TYR A 817 2.21 -10.84 -1.37
CA TYR A 817 2.81 -10.08 -0.28
C TYR A 817 2.14 -8.71 -0.08
N TYR A 818 1.15 -8.67 0.80
CA TYR A 818 0.68 -7.48 1.53
C TYR A 818 0.45 -7.88 2.99
N SER A 819 0.56 -6.93 3.92
CA SER A 819 0.87 -7.13 5.36
C SER A 819 -0.21 -7.85 6.19
N GLY A 820 -0.49 -9.13 5.90
CA GLY A 820 -1.34 -10.00 6.69
C GLY A 820 -1.81 -11.24 5.90
N SER A 821 -2.22 -12.29 6.60
CA SER A 821 -2.90 -13.46 6.01
C SER A 821 -4.43 -13.38 6.17
N ALA A 822 -4.95 -12.24 6.65
CA ALA A 822 -6.33 -12.10 7.10
C ALA A 822 -7.35 -11.96 5.96
N PHE A 823 -7.09 -11.17 4.90
CA PHE A 823 -8.02 -10.96 3.77
C PHE A 823 -9.50 -10.63 4.15
N PRO A 824 -9.78 -9.54 4.88
CA PRO A 824 -11.15 -9.21 5.29
C PRO A 824 -12.15 -9.00 4.13
N GLY A 825 -11.66 -8.70 2.92
CA GLY A 825 -12.49 -8.43 1.74
C GLY A 825 -12.92 -9.68 0.95
N ILE A 826 -12.71 -10.89 1.47
CA ILE A 826 -13.09 -12.15 0.78
C ILE A 826 -14.09 -12.98 1.60
N VAL A 827 -14.79 -13.86 0.91
CA VAL A 827 -15.60 -14.93 1.52
C VAL A 827 -14.88 -16.27 1.34
N ALA A 828 -14.64 -16.97 2.44
CA ALA A 828 -13.99 -18.28 2.44
C ALA A 828 -14.97 -19.42 2.78
N LEU A 829 -14.50 -20.66 2.64
CA LEU A 829 -15.23 -21.89 2.98
C LEU A 829 -15.83 -21.84 4.39
N GLY A 830 -15.05 -21.34 5.34
CA GLY A 830 -15.47 -21.16 6.73
C GLY A 830 -16.73 -20.32 6.88
N ASP A 831 -16.76 -19.17 6.20
CA ASP A 831 -17.87 -18.22 6.21
C ASP A 831 -19.13 -18.85 5.62
N ILE A 832 -18.99 -19.47 4.44
CA ILE A 832 -20.10 -20.14 3.75
C ILE A 832 -20.71 -21.24 4.62
N LEU A 833 -19.87 -22.05 5.28
CA LEU A 833 -20.33 -23.13 6.15
C LEU A 833 -20.98 -22.57 7.43
N LYS A 834 -20.40 -21.54 8.05
CA LYS A 834 -20.96 -20.87 9.24
C LYS A 834 -22.35 -20.30 8.95
N ASP A 835 -22.51 -19.58 7.85
CA ASP A 835 -23.79 -19.00 7.42
C ASP A 835 -24.85 -20.08 7.11
N ASN A 836 -24.37 -21.29 6.83
CA ASN A 836 -25.20 -22.47 6.64
C ASN A 836 -25.37 -23.32 7.91
N GLY A 837 -25.03 -22.79 9.08
CA GLY A 837 -25.28 -23.39 10.38
C GLY A 837 -24.31 -24.49 10.79
N TYR A 838 -23.12 -24.54 10.17
CA TYR A 838 -22.04 -25.40 10.61
C TYR A 838 -21.31 -24.79 11.80
N ASN A 839 -20.81 -25.67 12.69
CA ASN A 839 -19.76 -25.30 13.62
C ASN A 839 -18.40 -25.62 13.00
N ASN A 840 -17.52 -24.64 12.94
CA ASN A 840 -16.18 -24.77 12.37
C ASN A 840 -15.13 -25.00 13.47
N TYR A 841 -14.22 -25.95 13.26
CA TYR A 841 -13.17 -26.33 14.18
C TYR A 841 -11.84 -26.47 13.45
N LEU A 842 -10.77 -25.95 14.04
CA LEU A 842 -9.41 -26.12 13.56
C LEU A 842 -8.58 -26.77 14.66
N MET A 843 -7.93 -27.88 14.36
CA MET A 843 -7.02 -28.55 15.30
C MET A 843 -5.62 -28.69 14.69
N ILE A 844 -4.63 -28.17 15.41
CA ILE A 844 -3.23 -28.11 14.98
C ILE A 844 -2.28 -28.45 16.13
N GLY A 845 -1.19 -29.16 15.83
CA GLY A 845 -0.18 -29.54 16.82
C GLY A 845 0.77 -28.43 17.26
N SER A 846 0.78 -27.31 16.53
CA SER A 846 1.70 -26.18 16.70
C SER A 846 1.01 -24.94 17.25
N ASP A 847 1.77 -23.87 17.51
CA ASP A 847 1.24 -22.56 17.89
C ASP A 847 0.35 -21.98 16.78
N GLY A 848 -0.92 -21.69 17.08
CA GLY A 848 -1.87 -21.17 16.10
C GLY A 848 -1.56 -19.76 15.59
N GLU A 849 -0.82 -18.96 16.36
CA GLU A 849 -0.42 -17.60 15.96
C GLU A 849 0.63 -17.61 14.83
N PHE A 850 1.40 -18.71 14.69
CA PHE A 850 2.45 -18.80 13.69
C PHE A 850 1.87 -18.65 12.28
N ALA A 851 2.49 -17.75 11.50
CA ALA A 851 2.09 -17.39 10.13
C ALA A 851 0.66 -16.84 9.98
N GLY A 852 0.04 -16.36 11.07
CA GLY A 852 -1.30 -15.73 11.03
C GLY A 852 -2.45 -16.71 10.77
N ARG A 853 -2.25 -18.01 11.06
CA ARG A 853 -3.27 -19.06 10.86
C ARG A 853 -4.49 -18.81 11.74
N LYS A 854 -4.27 -18.55 13.03
CA LYS A 854 -5.35 -18.26 13.97
C LYS A 854 -6.15 -17.03 13.55
N GLU A 855 -5.47 -15.94 13.22
CA GLU A 855 -6.11 -14.72 12.71
C GLU A 855 -7.01 -15.00 11.49
N TYR A 856 -6.51 -15.74 10.49
CA TYR A 856 -7.29 -16.09 9.30
C TYR A 856 -8.55 -16.92 9.63
N PHE A 857 -8.42 -17.99 10.43
CA PHE A 857 -9.55 -18.88 10.72
C PHE A 857 -10.55 -18.31 11.75
N GLU A 858 -10.13 -17.39 12.61
CA GLU A 858 -11.06 -16.63 13.46
C GLU A 858 -11.86 -15.62 12.64
N LEU A 859 -11.20 -14.94 11.69
CA LEU A 859 -11.86 -13.99 10.80
C LEU A 859 -12.82 -14.68 9.83
N HIS A 860 -12.38 -15.79 9.22
CA HIS A 860 -13.14 -16.52 8.21
C HIS A 860 -13.80 -17.77 8.76
N GLY A 861 -15.04 -17.64 9.21
CA GLY A 861 -15.86 -18.76 9.70
C GLY A 861 -15.80 -19.02 11.20
N ASP A 862 -15.17 -18.14 12.00
CA ASP A 862 -15.22 -18.14 13.47
C ASP A 862 -14.90 -19.53 14.06
N TYR A 863 -13.75 -20.06 13.63
CA TYR A 863 -13.34 -21.40 14.00
C TYR A 863 -13.03 -21.49 15.50
N SER A 864 -13.50 -22.56 16.12
CA SER A 864 -12.98 -22.96 17.43
C SER A 864 -11.62 -23.63 17.25
N ILE A 865 -10.56 -22.99 17.73
CA ILE A 865 -9.18 -23.44 17.53
C ILE A 865 -8.69 -24.27 18.73
N TYR A 866 -8.17 -25.46 18.44
CA TYR A 866 -7.41 -26.30 19.36
C TYR A 866 -5.95 -26.36 18.88
N ASP A 867 -5.08 -25.63 19.55
CA ASP A 867 -3.65 -25.55 19.23
C ASP A 867 -2.77 -26.07 20.39
N TYR A 868 -1.45 -25.92 20.26
CA TYR A 868 -0.49 -26.31 21.30
C TYR A 868 -0.81 -25.74 22.69
N TYR A 869 -1.14 -24.44 22.79
CA TYR A 869 -1.44 -23.81 24.08
C TYR A 869 -2.79 -24.23 24.64
N THR A 870 -3.78 -24.44 23.77
CA THR A 870 -5.08 -24.99 24.17
C THR A 870 -4.95 -26.36 24.80
N ALA A 871 -4.08 -27.23 24.25
CA ALA A 871 -3.79 -28.55 24.81
C ALA A 871 -3.16 -28.48 26.22
N ILE A 872 -2.29 -27.50 26.46
CA ILE A 872 -1.71 -27.21 27.79
C ILE A 872 -2.80 -26.71 28.75
N ASP A 873 -3.59 -25.73 28.33
CA ASP A 873 -4.59 -25.07 29.18
C ASP A 873 -5.70 -26.03 29.62
N ARG A 874 -6.09 -26.96 28.74
CA ARG A 874 -7.03 -28.05 29.04
C ARG A 874 -6.40 -29.18 29.86
N GLY A 875 -5.07 -29.23 29.95
CA GLY A 875 -4.32 -30.28 30.63
C GLY A 875 -4.26 -31.60 29.87
N ASP A 876 -4.49 -31.58 28.55
CA ASP A 876 -4.38 -32.74 27.67
C ASP A 876 -2.90 -33.13 27.43
N ILE A 877 -1.98 -32.15 27.53
CA ILE A 877 -0.53 -32.37 27.63
C ILE A 877 0.09 -31.65 28.84
N PRO A 878 1.23 -32.14 29.39
CA PRO A 878 1.96 -31.43 30.44
C PRO A 878 2.45 -30.05 30.00
N SER A 879 2.52 -29.09 30.93
CA SER A 879 2.97 -27.71 30.64
C SER A 879 4.44 -27.59 30.19
N ASP A 880 5.25 -28.62 30.43
CA ASP A 880 6.65 -28.72 29.99
C ASP A 880 6.84 -29.62 28.77
N TYR A 881 5.75 -30.09 28.17
CA TYR A 881 5.78 -30.90 26.95
C TYR A 881 5.96 -30.02 25.73
N PHE A 882 6.99 -30.27 24.92
CA PHE A 882 7.19 -29.62 23.63
C PHE A 882 8.02 -30.53 22.74
N GLU A 883 7.38 -31.15 21.76
CA GLU A 883 8.00 -32.00 20.75
C GLU A 883 8.03 -31.26 19.41
N TRP A 884 9.24 -30.91 18.98
CA TRP A 884 9.56 -30.28 17.70
C TRP A 884 8.82 -28.97 17.36
N TRP A 885 7.58 -29.03 16.87
CA TRP A 885 6.72 -27.86 16.58
C TRP A 885 5.62 -27.62 17.63
N GLY A 886 5.45 -28.53 18.59
CA GLY A 886 4.47 -28.44 19.67
C GLY A 886 4.15 -29.83 20.22
N PHE A 887 3.18 -30.52 19.63
CA PHE A 887 2.97 -31.95 19.82
C PHE A 887 2.84 -32.69 18.48
N GLU A 888 3.28 -33.94 18.46
CA GLU A 888 3.38 -34.81 17.29
C GLU A 888 2.01 -35.29 16.76
N ASP A 889 1.98 -35.72 15.50
CA ASP A 889 0.73 -36.12 14.81
C ASP A 889 0.04 -37.32 15.48
N GLN A 890 0.80 -38.18 16.16
CA GLN A 890 0.24 -39.26 16.98
C GLN A 890 -0.74 -38.74 18.02
N LYS A 891 -0.40 -37.64 18.70
CA LYS A 891 -1.29 -36.97 19.67
C LYS A 891 -2.39 -36.19 18.98
N LEU A 892 -2.08 -35.54 17.84
CA LEU A 892 -3.08 -34.85 17.03
C LEU A 892 -4.26 -35.76 16.68
N PHE A 893 -4.00 -36.96 16.15
CA PHE A 893 -5.06 -37.91 15.84
C PHE A 893 -5.75 -38.48 17.09
N GLU A 894 -5.03 -38.66 18.21
CA GLU A 894 -5.65 -39.07 19.48
C GLU A 894 -6.65 -38.03 20.00
N PHE A 895 -6.27 -36.74 19.99
CA PHE A 895 -7.12 -35.63 20.41
C PHE A 895 -8.27 -35.40 19.43
N ALA A 896 -8.03 -35.52 18.13
CA ALA A 896 -9.07 -35.42 17.11
C ALA A 896 -10.19 -36.45 17.33
N LYS A 897 -9.83 -37.71 17.63
CA LYS A 897 -10.81 -38.76 17.96
C LYS A 897 -11.68 -38.39 19.16
N LYS A 898 -11.09 -37.79 20.19
CA LYS A 898 -11.80 -37.35 21.40
C LYS A 898 -12.74 -36.18 21.10
N GLU A 899 -12.26 -35.12 20.45
CA GLU A 899 -13.09 -33.95 20.13
C GLU A 899 -14.23 -34.31 19.17
N LEU A 900 -13.99 -35.17 18.16
CA LEU A 900 -15.03 -35.58 17.20
C LEU A 900 -16.18 -36.37 17.86
N ILE A 901 -15.91 -37.19 18.89
CA ILE A 901 -16.97 -37.87 19.66
C ILE A 901 -17.88 -36.83 20.34
N ASP A 902 -17.29 -35.78 20.91
CA ASP A 902 -18.04 -34.73 21.58
C ASP A 902 -18.78 -33.84 20.58
N ILE A 903 -18.11 -33.41 19.50
CA ILE A 903 -18.68 -32.55 18.44
C ILE A 903 -19.86 -33.24 17.75
N SER A 904 -19.72 -34.51 17.38
CA SER A 904 -20.77 -35.27 16.69
C SER A 904 -22.01 -35.55 17.55
N SER A 905 -21.94 -35.32 18.87
CA SER A 905 -23.10 -35.42 19.75
C SER A 905 -24.06 -34.22 19.63
N ASN A 906 -23.63 -33.14 18.97
CA ASN A 906 -24.44 -31.96 18.70
C ASN A 906 -25.38 -32.18 17.49
N GLU A 907 -26.53 -31.49 17.45
CA GLU A 907 -27.50 -31.61 16.34
C GLU A 907 -27.10 -30.79 15.10
N HIS A 908 -26.09 -29.90 15.21
CA HIS A 908 -25.61 -29.06 14.11
C HIS A 908 -24.55 -29.79 13.26
N PRO A 909 -24.54 -29.57 11.92
CA PRO A 909 -23.45 -30.09 11.09
C PRO A 909 -22.11 -29.44 11.50
N PHE A 910 -21.01 -30.14 11.27
CA PHE A 910 -19.69 -29.65 11.64
C PHE A 910 -18.69 -29.69 10.49
N ASN A 911 -17.72 -28.78 10.56
CA ASN A 911 -16.53 -28.76 9.75
C ASN A 911 -15.32 -28.87 10.67
N PHE A 912 -14.64 -30.01 10.64
CA PHE A 912 -13.49 -30.29 11.48
C PHE A 912 -12.22 -30.37 10.63
N THR A 913 -11.41 -29.31 10.70
CA THR A 913 -10.18 -29.17 9.93
C THR A 913 -8.97 -29.51 10.79
N LEU A 914 -8.08 -30.36 10.27
CA LEU A 914 -6.83 -30.81 10.87
C LEU A 914 -5.65 -30.34 10.03
N LEU A 915 -4.54 -30.00 10.66
CA LEU A 915 -3.24 -29.82 10.00
C LEU A 915 -2.19 -30.69 10.70
N THR A 916 -1.66 -31.68 9.97
CA THR A 916 -0.52 -32.49 10.42
C THR A 916 0.77 -31.68 10.35
N VAL A 917 1.84 -32.10 11.03
CA VAL A 917 3.12 -31.37 10.99
C VAL A 917 4.36 -32.26 11.00
N ASP A 918 4.25 -33.57 11.29
CA ASP A 918 5.44 -34.43 11.40
C ASP A 918 6.19 -34.54 10.07
N THR A 919 5.51 -34.35 8.94
CA THR A 919 6.10 -34.34 7.58
C THR A 919 6.73 -33.00 7.17
N HIS A 920 6.87 -32.03 8.08
CA HIS A 920 7.51 -30.75 7.78
C HIS A 920 9.01 -30.93 7.39
N PHE A 921 9.54 -30.03 6.55
CA PHE A 921 10.96 -30.05 6.17
C PHE A 921 11.90 -29.73 7.35
N THR A 922 13.19 -30.13 7.38
CA THR A 922 14.02 -30.77 6.32
C THR A 922 14.13 -32.30 6.40
N ASP A 923 13.57 -32.98 7.40
CA ASP A 923 13.72 -34.45 7.52
C ASP A 923 12.45 -35.13 8.09
N GLY A 924 11.43 -34.34 8.43
CA GLY A 924 10.30 -34.77 9.24
C GLY A 924 10.66 -35.14 10.69
N TYR A 925 9.64 -35.35 11.50
CA TYR A 925 9.74 -35.80 12.89
C TYR A 925 9.51 -37.31 13.01
N VAL A 926 10.42 -37.97 13.73
CA VAL A 926 10.33 -39.41 14.00
C VAL A 926 9.66 -39.61 15.35
N CYS A 927 8.36 -39.84 15.36
CA CYS A 927 7.61 -40.18 16.56
C CYS A 927 7.80 -41.67 16.95
N ASP A 928 7.24 -42.07 18.09
CA ASP A 928 7.37 -43.44 18.63
C ASP A 928 6.73 -44.52 17.75
N LEU A 929 5.83 -44.14 16.83
CA LEU A 929 5.18 -45.03 15.87
C LEU A 929 5.98 -45.22 14.57
N CYS A 930 7.00 -44.41 14.32
CA CYS A 930 7.80 -44.49 13.11
C CYS A 930 8.62 -45.79 13.09
N GLU A 931 8.47 -46.56 12.01
CA GLU A 931 9.35 -47.69 11.73
C GLU A 931 10.56 -47.21 10.92
N ASN A 932 11.71 -47.86 11.08
CA ASN A 932 12.94 -47.53 10.35
C ASN A 932 13.18 -48.52 9.21
N ASN A 933 12.25 -48.53 8.25
CA ASN A 933 12.22 -49.47 7.12
C ASN A 933 13.05 -49.01 5.92
N TYR A 934 13.24 -47.69 5.79
CA TYR A 934 13.93 -47.04 4.68
C TYR A 934 15.22 -46.37 5.15
N GLU A 935 16.19 -46.20 4.24
CA GLU A 935 17.48 -45.55 4.54
C GLU A 935 17.32 -44.06 4.86
N HIS A 936 16.38 -43.38 4.18
CA HIS A 936 16.11 -41.97 4.36
C HIS A 936 15.10 -41.75 5.49
N GLN A 937 15.40 -40.85 6.44
CA GLN A 937 14.51 -40.56 7.57
C GLN A 937 13.15 -40.07 7.09
N TYR A 938 13.13 -39.09 6.17
CA TYR A 938 11.88 -38.55 5.65
C TYR A 938 10.96 -39.61 5.02
N ALA A 939 11.51 -40.63 4.36
CA ALA A 939 10.71 -41.76 3.84
C ALA A 939 10.03 -42.56 4.96
N ASN A 940 10.72 -42.75 6.10
CA ASN A 940 10.12 -43.40 7.28
C ASN A 940 9.02 -42.54 7.91
N VAL A 941 9.18 -41.22 7.90
CA VAL A 941 8.16 -40.28 8.41
C VAL A 941 6.92 -40.26 7.50
N LEU A 942 7.10 -40.18 6.17
CA LEU A 942 6.01 -40.30 5.19
C LEU A 942 5.26 -41.63 5.35
N ASN A 943 5.99 -42.74 5.52
CA ASN A 943 5.36 -44.04 5.74
C ASN A 943 4.58 -44.09 7.06
N CYS A 944 5.09 -43.44 8.12
CA CYS A 944 4.38 -43.33 9.38
C CYS A 944 3.09 -42.49 9.24
N ALA A 945 3.16 -41.33 8.59
CA ALA A 945 2.01 -40.47 8.33
C ALA A 945 0.93 -41.22 7.52
N SER A 946 1.35 -41.96 6.49
CA SER A 946 0.47 -42.81 5.66
C SER A 946 -0.32 -43.82 6.50
N ARG A 947 0.36 -44.53 7.42
CA ARG A 947 -0.29 -45.47 8.35
C ARG A 947 -1.23 -44.77 9.33
N GLN A 948 -0.79 -43.68 9.95
CA GLN A 948 -1.58 -42.97 10.95
C GLN A 948 -2.89 -42.42 10.37
N ILE A 949 -2.85 -41.85 9.16
CA ILE A 949 -4.05 -41.39 8.45
C ILE A 949 -4.96 -42.58 8.12
N SER A 950 -4.41 -43.69 7.63
CA SER A 950 -5.19 -44.91 7.34
C SER A 950 -5.89 -45.46 8.59
N GLU A 951 -5.21 -45.48 9.73
CA GLU A 951 -5.79 -45.88 11.02
C GLU A 951 -6.86 -44.90 11.51
N PHE A 952 -6.68 -43.60 11.27
CA PHE A 952 -7.68 -42.58 11.59
C PHE A 952 -8.95 -42.74 10.75
N LEU A 953 -8.82 -42.96 9.43
CA LEU A 953 -9.95 -43.27 8.54
C LEU A 953 -10.66 -44.55 8.96
N THR A 954 -9.92 -45.62 9.25
CA THR A 954 -10.50 -46.90 9.73
C THR A 954 -11.27 -46.71 11.03
N TRP A 955 -10.86 -45.77 11.89
CA TRP A 955 -11.60 -45.40 13.08
C TRP A 955 -12.84 -44.56 12.75
N LEU A 956 -12.75 -43.61 11.82
CA LEU A 956 -13.88 -42.80 11.36
C LEU A 956 -15.01 -43.67 10.81
N GLU A 957 -14.69 -44.68 9.99
CA GLU A 957 -15.66 -45.66 9.43
C GLU A 957 -16.49 -46.40 10.50
N GLN A 958 -16.01 -46.44 11.75
CA GLN A 958 -16.70 -47.11 12.86
C GLN A 958 -17.64 -46.17 13.64
N GLN A 959 -17.67 -44.88 13.32
CA GLN A 959 -18.46 -43.88 14.04
C GLN A 959 -19.85 -43.69 13.43
N ASP A 960 -20.85 -43.43 14.27
CA ASP A 960 -22.25 -43.26 13.84
C ASP A 960 -22.47 -42.06 12.90
N PHE A 961 -21.57 -41.06 12.93
CA PHE A 961 -21.64 -39.88 12.05
C PHE A 961 -20.99 -40.10 10.67
N TYR A 962 -20.28 -41.22 10.45
CA TYR A 962 -19.48 -41.43 9.24
C TYR A 962 -20.33 -41.39 7.96
N ASP A 963 -21.47 -42.10 7.92
CA ASP A 963 -22.34 -42.18 6.74
C ASP A 963 -22.76 -40.78 6.21
N ASN A 964 -22.82 -39.77 7.08
CA ASN A 964 -23.15 -38.38 6.76
C ASN A 964 -21.93 -37.44 6.77
N THR A 965 -20.72 -37.94 6.56
CA THR A 965 -19.48 -37.14 6.63
C THR A 965 -18.63 -37.32 5.39
N SER A 966 -18.36 -36.23 4.67
CA SER A 966 -17.35 -36.21 3.61
C SER A 966 -15.98 -35.97 4.23
N VAL A 967 -14.98 -36.77 3.85
CA VAL A 967 -13.61 -36.65 4.36
C VAL A 967 -12.68 -36.28 3.21
N ILE A 968 -11.93 -35.19 3.35
CA ILE A 968 -10.94 -34.75 2.36
C ILE A 968 -9.56 -34.85 2.98
N ILE A 969 -8.64 -35.51 2.27
CA ILE A 969 -7.21 -35.49 2.59
C ILE A 969 -6.53 -34.71 1.46
N SER A 970 -5.85 -33.63 1.82
CA SER A 970 -5.18 -32.79 0.85
C SER A 970 -3.82 -32.34 1.36
N GLY A 971 -2.79 -32.41 0.53
CA GLY A 971 -1.52 -31.77 0.81
C GLY A 971 -1.67 -30.26 0.78
N ASP A 972 -1.07 -29.56 1.73
CA ASP A 972 -1.06 -28.09 1.75
C ASP A 972 -0.15 -27.51 0.66
N HIS A 973 1.07 -28.06 0.52
CA HIS A 973 2.07 -27.68 -0.48
C HIS A 973 3.08 -28.82 -0.73
N LEU A 974 4.04 -28.56 -1.63
CA LEU A 974 5.14 -29.49 -1.90
C LEU A 974 6.22 -29.38 -0.81
N TYR A 975 6.92 -30.48 -0.55
CA TYR A 975 8.10 -30.52 0.30
C TYR A 975 9.20 -29.61 -0.25
N MET A 976 9.67 -28.68 0.58
CA MET A 976 10.52 -27.57 0.14
C MET A 976 12.00 -27.89 0.08
N SER A 977 12.47 -28.98 0.70
CA SER A 977 13.90 -29.29 0.74
C SER A 977 14.33 -30.07 -0.50
N SER A 978 15.51 -29.75 -1.01
CA SER A 978 16.05 -30.31 -2.26
C SER A 978 16.72 -31.68 -2.10
N ASP A 979 16.59 -32.32 -0.94
CA ASP A 979 17.39 -33.50 -0.53
C ASP A 979 16.66 -34.84 -0.57
N PHE A 980 15.39 -34.86 -0.98
CA PHE A 980 14.59 -36.09 -0.98
C PHE A 980 14.02 -36.48 -2.35
N TYR A 981 13.26 -35.59 -3.00
CA TYR A 981 12.55 -35.89 -4.25
C TYR A 981 13.47 -35.80 -5.48
N PHE A 982 14.37 -36.78 -5.62
CA PHE A 982 15.19 -36.95 -6.82
C PHE A 982 14.39 -37.59 -7.96
N VAL A 983 13.44 -36.84 -8.52
CA VAL A 983 12.55 -37.29 -9.60
C VAL A 983 13.12 -36.95 -10.99
N ASP A 984 12.60 -37.60 -12.03
CA ASP A 984 12.96 -37.28 -13.41
C ASP A 984 12.55 -35.83 -13.77
N GLU A 985 13.34 -35.09 -14.55
CA GLU A 985 13.07 -33.68 -14.91
C GLU A 985 11.70 -33.47 -15.60
N SER A 986 11.13 -34.52 -16.20
CA SER A 986 9.81 -34.47 -16.84
C SER A 986 8.64 -34.72 -15.88
N TYR A 987 8.91 -35.10 -14.64
CA TYR A 987 7.89 -35.40 -13.63
C TYR A 987 7.52 -34.14 -12.87
N ASN A 988 6.24 -33.75 -12.93
CA ASN A 988 5.73 -32.65 -12.14
C ASN A 988 5.23 -33.15 -10.80
N ARG A 989 5.89 -32.71 -9.73
CA ARG A 989 5.49 -32.96 -8.35
C ARG A 989 4.13 -32.30 -8.06
N ARG A 990 3.29 -33.02 -7.31
CA ARG A 990 1.90 -32.63 -7.01
C ARG A 990 1.54 -33.00 -5.58
N THR A 991 0.70 -32.19 -4.96
CA THR A 991 0.15 -32.50 -3.63
C THR A 991 -0.75 -33.71 -3.70
N TYR A 992 -0.91 -34.40 -2.57
CA TYR A 992 -1.85 -35.50 -2.45
C TYR A 992 -3.29 -34.96 -2.39
N VAL A 993 -4.24 -35.61 -3.05
CA VAL A 993 -5.68 -35.34 -2.92
C VAL A 993 -6.45 -36.65 -2.90
N SER A 994 -7.37 -36.80 -1.95
CA SER A 994 -8.38 -37.85 -1.96
C SER A 994 -9.66 -37.36 -1.27
N ILE A 995 -10.81 -37.56 -1.92
CA ILE A 995 -12.13 -37.28 -1.38
C ILE A 995 -12.83 -38.61 -1.10
N ILE A 996 -13.16 -38.84 0.16
CA ILE A 996 -13.71 -40.08 0.69
C ILE A 996 -15.15 -39.82 1.15
N ASN A 997 -16.03 -40.78 0.87
CA ASN A 997 -17.43 -40.76 1.31
C ASN A 997 -18.23 -39.50 0.88
N ALA A 998 -17.97 -39.02 -0.33
CA ALA A 998 -18.76 -37.98 -0.99
C ALA A 998 -20.20 -38.49 -1.28
N PRO A 999 -21.20 -37.61 -1.42
CA PRO A 999 -22.58 -38.02 -1.71
C PRO A 999 -22.71 -38.74 -3.05
N GLU A 1000 -23.69 -39.64 -3.14
CA GLU A 1000 -24.02 -40.31 -4.40
C GLU A 1000 -24.46 -39.29 -5.47
N GLY A 1001 -24.11 -39.55 -6.73
CA GLY A 1001 -24.52 -38.74 -7.88
C GLY A 1001 -23.46 -37.77 -8.39
N LEU A 1002 -22.33 -37.62 -7.68
CA LEU A 1002 -21.16 -36.94 -8.21
C LEU A 1002 -20.43 -37.85 -9.22
N GLU A 1003 -20.08 -37.30 -10.38
CA GLU A 1003 -19.30 -38.00 -11.40
C GLU A 1003 -17.83 -37.61 -11.30
N GLU A 1004 -16.96 -38.60 -11.03
CA GLU A 1004 -15.51 -38.38 -11.10
C GLU A 1004 -15.08 -38.25 -12.57
N LYS A 1005 -14.31 -37.20 -12.86
CA LYS A 1005 -13.71 -36.93 -14.17
C LYS A 1005 -12.22 -36.65 -13.97
N SER A 1006 -11.44 -36.97 -14.99
CA SER A 1006 -10.02 -36.64 -14.98
C SER A 1006 -9.82 -35.17 -15.31
N HIS A 1007 -9.11 -34.45 -14.43
CA HIS A 1007 -8.77 -33.05 -14.60
C HIS A 1007 -7.28 -32.78 -14.37
N VAL A 1008 -6.77 -31.72 -14.98
CA VAL A 1008 -5.53 -31.06 -14.57
C VAL A 1008 -5.92 -29.87 -13.69
N TYR A 1009 -5.46 -29.80 -12.43
CA TYR A 1009 -5.97 -28.83 -11.46
C TYR A 1009 -4.91 -28.38 -10.43
N CYS A 1010 -5.16 -27.24 -9.77
CA CYS A 1010 -4.36 -26.72 -8.66
C CYS A 1010 -5.09 -26.81 -7.32
N THR A 1011 -4.36 -26.53 -6.25
CA THR A 1011 -4.89 -26.36 -4.90
C THR A 1011 -6.06 -25.36 -4.83
N LEU A 1012 -6.12 -24.35 -5.70
CA LEU A 1012 -7.22 -23.37 -5.75
C LEU A 1012 -8.58 -24.01 -6.11
N ASP A 1013 -8.56 -25.08 -6.90
CA ASP A 1013 -9.77 -25.79 -7.34
C ASP A 1013 -10.43 -26.59 -6.20
N MET A 1014 -9.71 -26.81 -5.10
CA MET A 1014 -10.26 -27.50 -3.93
C MET A 1014 -11.35 -26.70 -3.23
N PHE A 1015 -11.40 -25.37 -3.38
CA PHE A 1015 -12.42 -24.54 -2.72
C PHE A 1015 -13.85 -24.88 -3.19
N PRO A 1016 -14.22 -24.72 -4.48
CA PRO A 1016 -15.55 -25.14 -4.94
C PRO A 1016 -15.74 -26.66 -4.88
N THR A 1017 -14.68 -27.45 -5.09
CA THR A 1017 -14.78 -28.92 -5.06
C THR A 1017 -15.13 -29.45 -3.67
N THR A 1018 -14.66 -28.78 -2.61
CA THR A 1018 -15.00 -29.12 -1.23
C THR A 1018 -16.50 -28.94 -0.96
N LEU A 1019 -17.08 -27.81 -1.40
CA LEU A 1019 -18.52 -27.57 -1.28
C LEU A 1019 -19.34 -28.60 -2.07
N ALA A 1020 -18.94 -28.89 -3.31
CA ALA A 1020 -19.57 -29.92 -4.13
C ALA A 1020 -19.51 -31.31 -3.46
N SER A 1021 -18.40 -31.64 -2.77
CA SER A 1021 -18.27 -32.88 -1.99
C SER A 1021 -19.21 -32.97 -0.78
N LEU A 1022 -19.82 -31.87 -0.35
CA LEU A 1022 -20.87 -31.83 0.68
C LEU A 1022 -22.28 -31.93 0.08
N GLY A 1023 -22.39 -31.98 -1.26
CA GLY A 1023 -23.64 -32.02 -1.99
C GLY A 1023 -24.22 -30.63 -2.29
N VAL A 1024 -23.43 -29.57 -2.16
CA VAL A 1024 -23.84 -28.20 -2.49
C VAL A 1024 -23.85 -28.04 -4.01
N ASP A 1025 -24.96 -27.55 -4.55
CA ASP A 1025 -25.07 -27.13 -5.95
C ASP A 1025 -24.53 -25.71 -6.07
N ILE A 1026 -23.59 -25.49 -7.00
CA ILE A 1026 -22.83 -24.24 -7.17
C ILE A 1026 -23.18 -23.66 -8.52
N GLU A 1027 -23.88 -22.52 -8.55
CA GLU A 1027 -24.20 -21.87 -9.82
C GLU A 1027 -22.92 -21.56 -10.61
N GLY A 1028 -22.80 -22.16 -11.79
CA GLY A 1028 -21.65 -21.93 -12.65
C GLY A 1028 -20.36 -22.64 -12.24
N ASP A 1029 -20.36 -23.54 -11.26
CA ASP A 1029 -19.25 -24.46 -10.96
C ASP A 1029 -17.89 -23.78 -10.69
N LYS A 1030 -17.87 -22.50 -10.28
CA LYS A 1030 -16.64 -21.73 -10.01
C LYS A 1030 -16.80 -20.87 -8.76
N LEU A 1031 -15.76 -20.84 -7.93
CA LEU A 1031 -15.63 -19.96 -6.76
C LEU A 1031 -14.16 -19.59 -6.58
N GLY A 1032 -13.90 -18.32 -6.26
CA GLY A 1032 -12.55 -17.77 -6.32
C GLY A 1032 -11.98 -17.93 -7.74
N LEU A 1033 -10.72 -18.35 -7.85
CA LEU A 1033 -10.11 -18.79 -9.11
C LEU A 1033 -10.29 -20.29 -9.38
N GLY A 1034 -10.94 -21.02 -8.46
CA GLY A 1034 -11.12 -22.46 -8.53
C GLY A 1034 -12.31 -22.88 -9.40
N THR A 1035 -12.22 -24.09 -9.93
CA THR A 1035 -13.31 -24.77 -10.66
C THR A 1035 -13.71 -26.06 -9.94
N ASN A 1036 -15.01 -26.32 -9.84
CA ASN A 1036 -15.56 -27.55 -9.28
C ASN A 1036 -15.14 -28.75 -10.14
N LEU A 1037 -14.32 -29.64 -9.58
CA LEU A 1037 -13.75 -30.80 -10.30
C LEU A 1037 -14.75 -31.93 -10.57
N PHE A 1038 -15.97 -31.88 -10.00
CA PHE A 1038 -17.06 -32.78 -10.36
C PHE A 1038 -17.85 -32.33 -11.61
N SER A 1039 -17.58 -31.10 -12.09
CA SER A 1039 -18.27 -30.51 -13.24
C SER A 1039 -17.61 -30.88 -14.58
N ASP A 1040 -18.26 -30.57 -15.71
CA ASP A 1040 -17.65 -30.67 -17.05
C ASP A 1040 -16.82 -29.43 -17.44
N LYS A 1041 -16.65 -28.46 -16.54
CA LYS A 1041 -15.92 -27.23 -16.85
C LYS A 1041 -14.42 -27.45 -16.81
N GLN A 1042 -13.71 -26.80 -17.72
CA GLN A 1042 -12.26 -26.77 -17.68
C GLN A 1042 -11.79 -25.94 -16.48
N THR A 1043 -10.75 -26.42 -15.80
CA THR A 1043 -10.06 -25.63 -14.78
C THR A 1043 -9.26 -24.51 -15.44
N LEU A 1044 -8.91 -23.47 -14.67
CA LEU A 1044 -8.02 -22.42 -15.17
C LEU A 1044 -6.67 -22.99 -15.64
N MET A 1045 -6.21 -24.07 -14.99
CA MET A 1045 -4.99 -24.75 -15.36
C MET A 1045 -5.08 -25.47 -16.70
N GLU A 1046 -6.22 -26.09 -17.00
CA GLU A 1046 -6.48 -26.71 -18.30
C GLU A 1046 -6.58 -25.67 -19.41
N GLU A 1047 -7.15 -24.49 -19.10
CA GLU A 1047 -7.31 -23.40 -20.05
C GLU A 1047 -5.98 -22.67 -20.38
N LYS A 1048 -5.13 -22.44 -19.37
CA LYS A 1048 -3.99 -21.52 -19.46
C LYS A 1048 -2.62 -22.12 -19.13
N GLY A 1049 -2.58 -23.17 -18.34
CA GLY A 1049 -1.36 -23.79 -17.82
C GLY A 1049 -0.74 -23.06 -16.61
N LEU A 1050 0.08 -23.79 -15.86
CA LEU A 1050 0.67 -23.33 -14.59
C LEU A 1050 1.62 -22.12 -14.76
N ASP A 1051 2.47 -22.12 -15.79
CA ASP A 1051 3.43 -21.02 -16.02
C ASP A 1051 2.72 -19.68 -16.24
N TRP A 1052 1.59 -19.70 -16.96
CA TRP A 1052 0.78 -18.50 -17.18
C TRP A 1052 0.15 -18.03 -15.87
N ILE A 1053 -0.47 -18.95 -15.12
CA ILE A 1053 -1.10 -18.63 -13.83
C ILE A 1053 -0.08 -18.00 -12.87
N ASN A 1054 1.09 -18.61 -12.70
CA ASN A 1054 2.15 -18.09 -11.82
C ASN A 1054 2.67 -16.72 -12.28
N GLY A 1055 2.81 -16.53 -13.59
CA GLY A 1055 3.17 -15.25 -14.18
C GLY A 1055 2.15 -14.16 -13.90
N GLU A 1056 0.85 -14.46 -14.00
CA GLU A 1056 -0.22 -13.49 -13.70
C GLU A 1056 -0.36 -13.20 -12.20
N ILE A 1057 -0.23 -14.21 -11.32
CA ILE A 1057 -0.27 -14.02 -9.86
C ILE A 1057 0.84 -13.07 -9.38
N SER A 1058 1.99 -13.11 -10.03
CA SER A 1058 3.14 -12.26 -9.70
C SER A 1058 2.97 -10.78 -10.11
N LYS A 1059 1.98 -10.47 -10.96
CA LYS A 1059 1.73 -9.11 -11.42
C LYS A 1059 0.92 -8.30 -10.41
N TYR A 1060 0.85 -7.00 -10.63
CA TYR A 1060 0.00 -6.11 -9.85
C TYR A 1060 -1.47 -6.31 -10.25
N SER A 1061 -2.38 -6.32 -9.27
CA SER A 1061 -3.83 -6.35 -9.48
C SER A 1061 -4.49 -5.45 -8.46
N SER A 1062 -5.33 -4.52 -8.91
CA SER A 1062 -6.16 -3.69 -8.05
C SER A 1062 -7.20 -4.54 -7.32
N LYS A 1063 -7.94 -5.38 -8.04
CA LYS A 1063 -8.96 -6.28 -7.48
C LYS A 1063 -8.40 -7.23 -6.42
N TYR A 1064 -7.15 -7.65 -6.55
CA TYR A 1064 -6.48 -8.45 -5.53
C TYR A 1064 -6.20 -7.66 -4.24
N ASN A 1065 -5.85 -6.38 -4.36
CA ASN A 1065 -5.62 -5.53 -3.19
C ASN A 1065 -6.92 -5.27 -2.42
N ASP A 1066 -8.06 -5.22 -3.12
CA ASP A 1066 -9.37 -5.06 -2.49
C ASP A 1066 -9.71 -6.23 -1.56
N PHE A 1067 -9.11 -7.41 -1.75
CA PHE A 1067 -9.26 -8.53 -0.82
C PHE A 1067 -8.71 -8.24 0.59
N TYR A 1068 -7.89 -7.19 0.77
CA TYR A 1068 -7.33 -6.76 2.06
C TYR A 1068 -8.12 -5.66 2.77
N TRP A 1069 -9.17 -5.12 2.15
CA TRP A 1069 -9.93 -3.96 2.65
C TRP A 1069 -11.42 -4.25 2.63
#